data_AF-A0A9E6SXI5-F1
#
_entry.id   AF-A0A9E6SXI5-F1
#
_cell.length_a   1.000
_cell.length_b   1.000
_cell.length_c   1.000
_cell.angle_alpha   90.00
_cell.angle_beta   90.00
_cell.angle_gamma   90.00
#
_symmetry.space_group_name_H-M   'P 1'
#
loop_
_entity.id
_entity.type
_entity.pdbx_description
1 polymer ?
#
loop_
_entity_poly.entity_id
_entity_poly.type
_entity_poly.pdbx_seq_one_letter_code
_entity_poly.pdbx_strand_id
1 'polypeptide(L)'
;MSIRHYEKDHLKEHAGVEPVTPDSTIQPEHEDPLKFWTEHPTENTLIDLTLFEVGEYERPRGATVKQWRGPFTGRPKLLRQIAPTIKEMSFGYSSESARSLYAALRGWWRLLDAVENEAAARGQLMTRVEDVRQLQPMHSEFAHKIRMRQPKFNLFLTCANSILRNLSAPLLYWNARRDATPKRDLPPEDQTHALRIALKQAWEAVRREWARMDRVRTLGFVPQTEEEAELLGHWRYFSEKQQACNKALPTTTELYNGTSQSLFRYKTGMSISTMRTIAFPSRWDVDAAFHLCLANTGWNPAVLYSLDAENKDHFLRPHHKDERRYLLVGTKAKAGGKEQPVSGLWKTRWGPGRIIHDWMERVEPLREQLKTEVAHARNLYAKMAQDGLSPDELSRQLKTIQNLEAGCRSVWLYVSAGREILWLEQRDSGGHRVNGKQASFLAVLIDQVNRERATRGVIPIPSVAPSDFRDIFATFLWRQSGGNLFVVMRLLNHAHLATTERYVDNTILNAERDQQARTFLDNLFAELGKGRVDIAILTHLQRHGAVTPEMEARLHEFRALQRSRIGVACKDPTHPPPEIQPNNGGRRLCAPQRCLLCKPHAVILPESLPGVAMRVEELEAIQRAVSVETWLASDYQQELSNGFDVLSLFPADDVRNARARWVQAIGAGVHRIPGLHHMPDQKETT
;
A
#
# COMPACT_ATOMS: atom_id res chain seq x y z
N MET A 1 33.28 -13.59 -7.37
CA MET A 1 31.84 -13.70 -7.01
C MET A 1 31.40 -12.39 -6.39
N SER A 2 30.64 -11.59 -7.14
CA SER A 2 30.21 -10.24 -6.77
C SER A 2 28.68 -10.19 -6.70
N ILE A 3 28.14 -9.83 -5.53
CA ILE A 3 26.70 -9.78 -5.20
C ILE A 3 26.01 -8.53 -5.80
N ARG A 4 26.46 -8.04 -6.96
CA ARG A 4 25.97 -6.78 -7.56
C ARG A 4 25.59 -6.84 -9.03
N HIS A 5 25.39 -8.02 -9.60
CA HIS A 5 24.71 -8.17 -10.88
C HIS A 5 23.52 -9.10 -10.71
N TYR A 6 22.34 -8.51 -10.61
CA TYR A 6 21.07 -9.21 -10.79
C TYR A 6 20.69 -9.02 -12.26
N GLU A 7 20.95 -10.04 -13.09
CA GLU A 7 20.46 -10.08 -14.47
C GLU A 7 18.93 -10.06 -14.45
N LYS A 8 18.35 -9.05 -15.10
CA LYS A 8 16.90 -8.83 -15.20
C LYS A 8 16.22 -9.72 -16.25
N ASP A 9 16.83 -10.85 -16.64
CA ASP A 9 16.37 -11.61 -17.81
C ASP A 9 15.38 -12.75 -17.48
N HIS A 10 15.03 -12.95 -16.20
CA HIS A 10 13.96 -13.89 -15.80
C HIS A 10 12.53 -13.41 -16.16
N LEU A 11 12.37 -12.20 -16.72
CA LEU A 11 11.07 -11.70 -17.19
C LEU A 11 10.68 -12.23 -18.58
N LYS A 12 11.58 -12.91 -19.30
CA LYS A 12 11.24 -13.53 -20.59
C LYS A 12 10.43 -14.82 -20.45
N GLU A 13 10.49 -15.51 -19.31
CA GLU A 13 9.74 -16.77 -19.09
C GLU A 13 8.26 -16.56 -18.74
N HIS A 14 7.82 -15.31 -18.51
CA HIS A 14 6.41 -14.95 -18.34
C HIS A 14 5.89 -13.98 -19.42
N ALA A 15 6.63 -13.77 -20.50
CA ALA A 15 6.21 -13.00 -21.67
C ALA A 15 5.15 -13.72 -22.54
N GLY A 16 4.57 -14.82 -22.05
CA GLY A 16 3.52 -15.60 -22.71
C GLY A 16 2.10 -15.15 -22.38
N VAL A 17 1.91 -14.00 -21.73
CA VAL A 17 0.59 -13.35 -21.72
C VAL A 17 0.54 -12.51 -22.98
N GLU A 18 0.02 -13.09 -24.07
CA GLU A 18 -0.47 -12.28 -25.18
C GLU A 18 -1.39 -11.23 -24.57
N PRO A 19 -1.11 -9.92 -24.70
CA PRO A 19 -2.11 -8.93 -24.36
C PRO A 19 -3.29 -9.26 -25.25
N VAL A 20 -4.41 -9.67 -24.65
CA VAL A 20 -5.69 -9.76 -25.35
C VAL A 20 -5.85 -8.41 -26.03
N THR A 21 -5.64 -8.37 -27.34
CA THR A 21 -5.89 -7.19 -28.15
C THR A 21 -7.39 -7.02 -28.06
N PRO A 22 -7.90 -6.02 -27.30
CA PRO A 22 -9.33 -5.75 -27.37
C PRO A 22 -9.66 -5.47 -28.83
N ASP A 23 -10.83 -5.92 -29.28
CA ASP A 23 -11.42 -5.55 -30.58
C ASP A 23 -11.40 -4.02 -30.72
N SER A 24 -10.27 -3.49 -31.22
CA SER A 24 -10.02 -2.06 -31.13
C SER A 24 -10.75 -1.43 -32.28
N THR A 25 -11.78 -0.66 -31.96
CA THR A 25 -12.49 0.15 -32.95
C THR A 25 -11.46 1.02 -33.67
N ILE A 26 -11.39 0.89 -35.01
CA ILE A 26 -10.42 1.60 -35.85
C ILE A 26 -10.52 3.10 -35.53
N GLN A 27 -9.39 3.69 -35.17
CA GLN A 27 -9.33 5.11 -34.81
C GLN A 27 -9.55 5.97 -36.07
N PRO A 28 -10.31 7.08 -35.99
CA PRO A 28 -10.45 8.01 -37.10
C PRO A 28 -9.08 8.60 -37.46
N GLU A 29 -8.71 8.51 -38.74
CA GLU A 29 -7.56 9.25 -39.27
C GLU A 29 -7.97 10.70 -39.51
N HIS A 30 -7.13 11.63 -39.03
CA HIS A 30 -7.28 13.05 -39.26
C HIS A 30 -6.25 13.50 -40.30
N GLU A 31 -6.68 14.30 -41.27
CA GLU A 31 -5.76 14.89 -42.27
C GLU A 31 -4.82 15.93 -41.64
N ASP A 32 -5.27 16.60 -40.57
CA ASP A 32 -4.48 17.59 -39.83
C ASP A 32 -3.41 16.89 -38.96
N PRO A 33 -2.10 17.11 -39.21
CA PRO A 33 -1.04 16.49 -38.42
C PRO A 33 -1.00 16.94 -36.96
N LEU A 34 -1.74 18.00 -36.59
CA LEU A 34 -1.91 18.46 -35.21
C LEU A 34 -2.99 17.70 -34.44
N LYS A 35 -3.79 16.86 -35.12
CA LYS A 35 -4.81 16.00 -34.55
C LYS A 35 -4.42 14.54 -34.72
N PHE A 36 -4.23 13.82 -33.63
CA PHE A 36 -3.94 12.38 -33.67
C PHE A 36 -4.35 11.70 -32.37
N TRP A 37 -4.62 10.40 -32.46
CA TRP A 37 -4.97 9.58 -31.30
C TRP A 37 -3.72 8.99 -30.66
N THR A 38 -3.73 8.87 -29.33
CA THR A 38 -2.76 8.02 -28.62
C THR A 38 -3.14 6.54 -28.80
N GLU A 39 -2.14 5.67 -28.82
CA GLU A 39 -2.31 4.21 -28.85
C GLU A 39 -2.15 3.64 -27.43
N HIS A 40 -3.11 3.94 -26.54
CA HIS A 40 -3.11 3.39 -25.18
C HIS A 40 -4.01 2.15 -25.13
N PRO A 41 -3.60 1.04 -24.48
CA PRO A 41 -4.33 -0.23 -24.51
C PRO A 41 -5.82 -0.14 -24.14
N THR A 42 -6.20 0.82 -23.28
CA THR A 42 -7.56 0.97 -22.77
C THR A 42 -8.14 2.39 -22.87
N GLU A 43 -7.33 3.39 -23.22
CA GLU A 43 -7.70 4.83 -23.10
C GLU A 43 -7.07 5.67 -24.21
N ASN A 44 -7.32 5.31 -25.47
CA ASN A 44 -6.92 6.15 -26.61
C ASN A 44 -7.49 7.56 -26.40
N THR A 45 -6.64 8.57 -26.55
CA THR A 45 -6.99 9.96 -26.28
C THR A 45 -6.67 10.78 -27.52
N LEU A 46 -7.66 11.50 -28.04
CA LEU A 46 -7.43 12.47 -29.11
C LEU A 46 -6.58 13.63 -28.58
N ILE A 47 -5.39 13.79 -29.15
CA ILE A 47 -4.54 14.94 -28.97
C ILE A 47 -4.81 15.88 -30.15
N ASP A 48 -5.48 16.99 -29.86
CA ASP A 48 -5.68 18.14 -30.73
C ASP A 48 -4.78 19.30 -30.28
N LEU A 49 -3.72 19.59 -31.04
CA LEU A 49 -2.76 20.64 -30.76
C LEU A 49 -3.10 21.97 -31.43
N THR A 50 -4.17 22.06 -32.22
CA THR A 50 -4.54 23.26 -33.02
C THR A 50 -4.62 24.53 -32.18
N LEU A 51 -5.02 24.40 -30.91
CA LEU A 51 -5.05 25.52 -29.94
C LEU A 51 -3.69 26.23 -29.80
N PHE A 52 -2.57 25.52 -29.89
CA PHE A 52 -1.23 26.11 -29.78
C PHE A 52 -0.77 26.78 -31.08
N GLU A 53 -1.44 26.47 -32.19
CA GLU A 53 -1.21 27.09 -33.50
C GLU A 53 -1.86 28.47 -33.55
N VAL A 54 -3.13 28.54 -33.11
CA VAL A 54 -3.96 29.77 -33.17
C VAL A 54 -3.84 30.65 -31.92
N GLY A 55 -3.59 30.07 -30.74
CA GLY A 55 -3.56 30.76 -29.46
C GLY A 55 -4.85 30.64 -28.65
N GLU A 56 -4.80 31.05 -27.38
CA GLU A 56 -5.93 31.04 -26.45
C GLU A 56 -6.06 32.44 -25.84
N TYR A 57 -6.91 33.29 -26.43
CA TYR A 57 -7.06 34.71 -26.04
C TYR A 57 -8.14 34.94 -24.98
N GLU A 58 -9.16 34.09 -24.99
CA GLU A 58 -10.28 34.18 -24.07
C GLU A 58 -10.28 33.00 -23.10
N ARG A 59 -10.88 33.23 -21.93
CA ARG A 59 -11.07 32.17 -20.96
C ARG A 59 -12.06 31.13 -21.53
N PRO A 60 -11.69 29.84 -21.59
CA PRO A 60 -12.60 28.80 -22.04
C PRO A 60 -13.90 28.77 -21.22
N ARG A 61 -15.03 28.51 -21.90
CA ARG A 61 -16.32 28.31 -21.21
C ARG A 61 -16.18 27.19 -20.16
N GLY A 62 -16.58 27.48 -18.93
CA GLY A 62 -16.49 26.55 -17.79
C GLY A 62 -15.19 26.60 -16.99
N ALA A 63 -14.13 27.26 -17.46
CA ALA A 63 -12.92 27.45 -16.67
C ALA A 63 -13.15 28.52 -15.58
N THR A 64 -12.84 28.19 -14.33
CA THR A 64 -12.89 29.17 -13.23
C THR A 64 -11.74 30.18 -13.33
N VAL A 65 -11.90 31.36 -12.71
CA VAL A 65 -10.83 32.37 -12.61
C VAL A 65 -9.52 31.77 -12.04
N LYS A 66 -9.62 30.78 -11.15
CA LYS A 66 -8.46 30.09 -10.56
C LYS A 66 -7.79 29.09 -11.52
N GLN A 67 -8.52 28.55 -12.49
CA GLN A 67 -8.01 27.60 -13.47
C GLN A 67 -7.42 28.31 -14.69
N TRP A 68 -7.99 29.46 -15.08
CA TRP A 68 -7.47 30.31 -16.14
C TRP A 68 -6.19 31.02 -15.69
N ARG A 69 -5.09 30.81 -16.41
CA ARG A 69 -3.79 31.42 -16.11
C ARG A 69 -3.40 32.53 -17.10
N GLY A 70 -4.40 33.15 -17.72
CA GLY A 70 -4.21 34.18 -18.73
C GLY A 70 -4.07 33.63 -20.15
N PRO A 71 -4.11 34.53 -21.14
CA PRO A 71 -4.06 34.17 -22.54
C PRO A 71 -2.65 33.73 -22.98
N PHE A 72 -2.56 33.15 -24.17
CA PHE A 72 -1.29 33.03 -24.89
C PHE A 72 -1.48 33.15 -26.40
N THR A 73 -0.42 33.56 -27.10
CA THR A 73 -0.39 33.74 -28.55
C THR A 73 -0.06 32.44 -29.29
N GLY A 74 -0.66 32.22 -30.46
CA GLY A 74 -0.40 31.04 -31.29
C GLY A 74 0.98 31.07 -31.96
N ARG A 75 1.68 29.93 -32.02
CA ARG A 75 3.05 29.82 -32.56
C ARG A 75 3.12 28.71 -33.61
N PRO A 76 2.62 28.96 -34.84
CA PRO A 76 2.38 27.90 -35.82
C PRO A 76 3.68 27.22 -36.29
N LYS A 77 4.75 27.98 -36.50
CA LYS A 77 6.04 27.40 -36.95
C LYS A 77 6.65 26.53 -35.86
N LEU A 78 6.69 27.04 -34.63
CA LEU A 78 7.21 26.31 -33.49
C LEU A 78 6.40 25.03 -33.24
N LEU A 79 5.06 25.13 -33.28
CA LEU A 79 4.20 23.98 -33.05
C LEU A 79 4.41 22.89 -34.09
N ARG A 80 4.36 23.24 -35.38
CA ARG A 80 4.56 22.27 -36.48
C ARG A 80 5.94 21.61 -36.41
N GLN A 81 6.94 22.33 -35.90
CA GLN A 81 8.27 21.78 -35.68
C GLN A 81 8.31 20.75 -34.54
N ILE A 82 7.58 20.95 -33.45
CA ILE A 82 7.59 20.02 -32.30
C ILE A 82 6.51 18.93 -32.35
N ALA A 83 5.45 19.11 -33.15
CA ALA A 83 4.31 18.21 -33.22
C ALA A 83 4.68 16.74 -33.55
N PRO A 84 5.60 16.45 -34.49
CA PRO A 84 6.02 15.07 -34.77
C PRO A 84 6.61 14.37 -33.54
N THR A 85 7.51 15.06 -32.80
CA THR A 85 8.06 14.53 -31.56
C THR A 85 7.01 14.36 -30.48
N ILE A 86 6.02 15.26 -30.40
CA ILE A 86 4.91 15.09 -29.46
C ILE A 86 4.11 13.83 -29.81
N LYS A 87 3.82 13.60 -31.10
CA LYS A 87 3.12 12.40 -31.57
C LYS A 87 3.85 11.13 -31.15
N GLU A 88 5.14 11.03 -31.47
CA GLU A 88 5.99 9.89 -31.08
C GLU A 88 6.07 9.71 -29.56
N MET A 89 6.33 10.78 -28.82
CA MET A 89 6.44 10.73 -27.36
C MET A 89 5.12 10.36 -26.68
N SER A 90 3.98 10.69 -27.29
CA SER A 90 2.66 10.43 -26.77
C SER A 90 2.13 9.02 -27.08
N PHE A 91 2.93 8.20 -27.76
CA PHE A 91 2.63 6.79 -27.96
C PHE A 91 2.41 6.11 -26.59
N GLY A 92 1.29 5.41 -26.43
CA GLY A 92 0.90 4.80 -25.15
C GLY A 92 0.58 5.79 -24.02
N TYR A 93 0.35 7.08 -24.30
CA TYR A 93 -0.10 8.01 -23.26
C TYR A 93 -1.56 7.74 -22.87
N SER A 94 -1.79 7.61 -21.56
CA SER A 94 -3.13 7.70 -21.01
C SER A 94 -3.68 9.12 -21.09
N SER A 95 -4.99 9.26 -20.87
CA SER A 95 -5.67 10.56 -20.81
C SER A 95 -5.01 11.55 -19.83
N GLU A 96 -4.47 11.07 -18.70
CA GLU A 96 -3.79 11.93 -17.72
C GLU A 96 -2.42 12.41 -18.18
N SER A 97 -1.67 11.57 -18.90
CA SER A 97 -0.40 11.95 -19.51
C SER A 97 -0.62 12.98 -20.63
N ALA A 98 -1.64 12.78 -21.46
CA ALA A 98 -2.05 13.76 -22.47
C ALA A 98 -2.44 15.11 -21.83
N ARG A 99 -3.24 15.12 -20.76
CA ARG A 99 -3.54 16.36 -20.02
C ARG A 99 -2.29 17.04 -19.45
N SER A 100 -1.34 16.26 -18.95
CA SER A 100 -0.07 16.79 -18.41
C SER A 100 0.77 17.45 -19.50
N LEU A 101 0.79 16.87 -20.70
CA LEU A 101 1.36 17.46 -21.91
C LEU A 101 0.71 18.80 -22.25
N TYR A 102 -0.62 18.87 -22.35
CA TYR A 102 -1.33 20.14 -22.55
C TYR A 102 -0.99 21.19 -21.48
N ALA A 103 -0.92 20.78 -20.22
CA ALA A 103 -0.62 21.67 -19.10
C ALA A 103 0.84 22.16 -19.09
N ALA A 104 1.77 21.41 -19.69
CA ALA A 104 3.16 21.80 -19.92
C ALA A 104 3.25 22.77 -21.08
N LEU A 105 2.70 22.43 -22.26
CA LEU A 105 2.68 23.29 -23.44
C LEU A 105 2.04 24.65 -23.15
N ARG A 106 0.87 24.68 -22.52
CA ARG A 106 0.23 25.94 -22.07
C ARG A 106 1.09 26.75 -21.09
N GLY A 107 1.93 26.07 -20.30
CA GLY A 107 2.86 26.74 -19.39
C GLY A 107 4.00 27.41 -20.13
N TRP A 108 4.52 26.74 -21.15
CA TRP A 108 5.61 27.25 -21.98
C TRP A 108 5.17 28.34 -22.95
N TRP A 109 4.03 28.20 -23.62
CA TRP A 109 3.50 29.24 -24.52
C TRP A 109 3.31 30.57 -23.79
N ARG A 110 2.71 30.54 -22.59
CA ARG A 110 2.56 31.71 -21.73
C ARG A 110 3.91 32.28 -21.27
N LEU A 111 4.88 31.40 -21.01
CA LEU A 111 6.22 31.83 -20.62
C LEU A 111 6.90 32.58 -21.77
N LEU A 112 6.84 32.06 -23.00
CA LEU A 112 7.42 32.70 -24.17
C LEU A 112 6.83 34.09 -24.38
N ASP A 113 5.50 34.22 -24.30
CA ASP A 113 4.83 35.52 -24.38
C ASP A 113 5.27 36.47 -23.26
N ALA A 114 5.40 35.96 -22.02
CA ALA A 114 5.82 36.78 -20.89
C ALA A 114 7.26 37.29 -21.03
N VAL A 115 8.16 36.47 -21.58
CA VAL A 115 9.55 36.85 -21.84
C VAL A 115 9.62 37.93 -22.93
N GLU A 116 8.89 37.74 -24.03
CA GLU A 116 8.82 38.71 -25.14
C GLU A 116 8.21 40.04 -24.69
N ASN A 117 7.14 40.00 -23.89
CA ASN A 117 6.52 41.19 -23.33
C ASN A 117 7.45 41.92 -22.32
N GLU A 118 8.21 41.19 -21.48
CA GLU A 118 9.18 41.80 -20.56
C GLU A 118 10.36 42.44 -21.32
N ALA A 119 10.81 41.85 -22.43
CA ALA A 119 11.82 42.44 -23.31
C ALA A 119 11.30 43.72 -23.99
N ALA A 120 10.09 43.68 -24.56
CA ALA A 120 9.44 44.83 -25.19
C ALA A 120 9.24 45.99 -24.20
N ALA A 121 8.78 45.70 -22.98
CA ALA A 121 8.61 46.71 -21.93
C ALA A 121 9.92 47.38 -21.51
N ARG A 122 11.07 46.72 -21.72
CA ARG A 122 12.41 47.26 -21.45
C ARG A 122 13.07 47.90 -22.67
N GLY A 123 12.37 47.98 -23.81
CA GLY A 123 12.93 48.46 -25.07
C GLY A 123 14.03 47.56 -25.63
N GLN A 124 14.10 46.29 -25.20
CA GLN A 124 15.07 45.31 -25.70
C GLN A 124 14.53 44.64 -26.95
N LEU A 125 15.35 44.55 -27.99
CA LEU A 125 14.97 43.88 -29.23
C LEU A 125 15.01 42.36 -29.02
N MET A 126 13.83 41.73 -29.00
CA MET A 126 13.70 40.28 -28.86
C MET A 126 12.86 39.73 -30.02
N THR A 127 13.43 38.74 -30.72
CA THR A 127 12.71 38.02 -31.76
C THR A 127 11.72 37.07 -31.13
N ARG A 128 10.47 37.11 -31.59
CA ARG A 128 9.43 36.15 -31.20
C ARG A 128 9.90 34.72 -31.49
N VAL A 129 9.72 33.83 -30.52
CA VAL A 129 10.12 32.43 -30.64
C VAL A 129 9.14 31.66 -31.54
N GLU A 130 9.54 31.43 -32.78
CA GLU A 130 8.85 30.65 -33.82
C GLU A 130 9.62 29.37 -34.20
N ASP A 131 10.82 29.16 -33.65
CA ASP A 131 11.67 28.00 -33.91
C ASP A 131 12.41 27.58 -32.63
N VAL A 132 12.59 26.27 -32.41
CA VAL A 132 13.29 25.75 -31.20
C VAL A 132 14.73 26.27 -31.07
N ARG A 133 15.40 26.65 -32.16
CA ARG A 133 16.75 27.23 -32.16
C ARG A 133 16.79 28.64 -31.57
N GLN A 134 15.64 29.30 -31.44
CA GLN A 134 15.52 30.63 -30.82
C GLN A 134 15.37 30.55 -29.30
N LEU A 135 15.33 29.34 -28.72
CA LEU A 135 15.30 29.14 -27.28
C LEU A 135 16.64 29.52 -26.64
N GLN A 136 16.65 30.63 -25.92
CA GLN A 136 17.81 31.18 -25.20
C GLN A 136 17.78 30.93 -23.68
N PRO A 137 18.93 30.99 -22.97
CA PRO A 137 19.01 30.79 -21.51
C PRO A 137 18.03 31.62 -20.68
N MET A 138 17.69 32.84 -21.13
CA MET A 138 16.72 33.71 -20.47
C MET A 138 15.33 33.05 -20.29
N HIS A 139 14.90 32.16 -21.19
CA HIS A 139 13.63 31.43 -21.03
C HIS A 139 13.68 30.45 -19.86
N SER A 140 14.83 29.80 -19.65
CA SER A 140 15.08 28.93 -18.50
C SER A 140 15.06 29.73 -17.19
N GLU A 141 15.74 30.88 -17.18
CA GLU A 141 15.75 31.78 -16.02
C GLU A 141 14.34 32.28 -15.69
N PHE A 142 13.55 32.62 -16.71
CA PHE A 142 12.16 33.01 -16.52
C PHE A 142 11.30 31.87 -15.96
N ALA A 143 11.53 30.64 -16.44
CA ALA A 143 10.84 29.46 -15.92
C ALA A 143 11.14 29.26 -14.43
N HIS A 144 12.37 29.55 -14.00
CA HIS A 144 12.79 29.51 -12.61
C HIS A 144 12.15 30.65 -11.80
N LYS A 145 12.10 31.87 -12.35
CA LYS A 145 11.46 33.07 -11.76
C LYS A 145 9.99 32.81 -11.45
N ILE A 146 9.24 32.21 -12.39
CA ILE A 146 7.82 31.87 -12.20
C ILE A 146 7.58 30.58 -11.42
N ARG A 147 8.65 29.92 -10.93
CA ARG A 147 8.60 28.65 -10.20
C ARG A 147 7.86 27.56 -10.99
N MET A 148 8.18 27.40 -12.28
CA MET A 148 7.63 26.34 -13.10
C MET A 148 7.98 24.97 -12.49
N ARG A 149 6.98 24.11 -12.33
CA ARG A 149 7.17 22.76 -11.76
C ARG A 149 8.04 21.89 -12.67
N GLN A 150 8.90 21.07 -12.06
CA GLN A 150 9.87 20.23 -12.76
C GLN A 150 9.27 19.33 -13.87
N PRO A 151 8.12 18.64 -13.68
CA PRO A 151 7.56 17.81 -14.74
C PRO A 151 7.16 18.59 -16.00
N LYS A 152 6.63 19.81 -15.84
CA LYS A 152 6.24 20.68 -16.97
C LYS A 152 7.45 21.21 -17.71
N PHE A 153 8.49 21.57 -16.95
CA PHE A 153 9.75 22.05 -17.50
C PHE A 153 10.42 20.96 -18.33
N ASN A 154 10.61 19.78 -17.74
CA ASN A 154 11.32 18.67 -18.37
C ASN A 154 10.58 18.15 -19.60
N LEU A 155 9.25 18.04 -19.57
CA LEU A 155 8.49 17.49 -20.71
C LEU A 155 8.71 18.31 -21.99
N PHE A 156 8.61 19.64 -21.91
CA PHE A 156 8.87 20.51 -23.05
C PHE A 156 10.34 20.50 -23.46
N LEU A 157 11.27 20.54 -22.49
CA LEU A 157 12.70 20.50 -22.76
C LEU A 157 13.10 19.22 -23.50
N THR A 158 12.51 18.07 -23.14
CA THR A 158 12.69 16.81 -23.85
C THR A 158 12.21 16.91 -25.30
N CYS A 159 11.03 17.48 -25.55
CA CYS A 159 10.54 17.70 -26.92
C CYS A 159 11.50 18.62 -27.71
N ALA A 160 11.87 19.77 -27.14
CA ALA A 160 12.75 20.74 -27.80
C ALA A 160 14.13 20.14 -28.12
N ASN A 161 14.74 19.41 -27.18
CA ASN A 161 16.03 18.77 -27.38
C ASN A 161 16.00 17.63 -28.39
N SER A 162 14.89 16.89 -28.50
CA SER A 162 14.74 15.87 -29.56
C SER A 162 14.75 16.52 -30.95
N ILE A 163 14.06 17.65 -31.12
CA ILE A 163 14.08 18.40 -32.38
C ILE A 163 15.46 18.99 -32.64
N LEU A 164 16.11 19.61 -31.66
CA LEU A 164 17.45 20.17 -31.82
C LEU A 164 18.47 19.10 -32.24
N ARG A 165 18.34 17.88 -31.70
CA ARG A 165 19.13 16.73 -32.13
C ARG A 165 18.89 16.39 -33.60
N ASN A 166 17.63 16.35 -34.05
CA ASN A 166 17.29 16.09 -35.45
C ASN A 166 17.77 17.20 -36.40
N LEU A 167 17.89 18.43 -35.92
CA LEU A 167 18.40 19.58 -36.67
C LEU A 167 19.93 19.74 -36.58
N SER A 168 20.64 18.83 -35.90
CA SER A 168 22.08 18.94 -35.62
C SER A 168 22.46 20.26 -34.95
N ALA A 169 21.58 20.82 -34.12
CA ALA A 169 21.78 22.06 -33.39
C ALA A 169 22.22 21.79 -31.93
N PRO A 170 22.87 22.75 -31.25
CA PRO A 170 23.26 22.61 -29.85
C PRO A 170 22.06 22.32 -28.94
N LEU A 171 22.19 21.30 -28.07
CA LEU A 171 21.16 20.95 -27.10
C LEU A 171 21.07 21.97 -25.96
N LEU A 172 19.87 22.09 -25.40
CA LEU A 172 19.58 22.91 -24.22
C LEU A 172 19.91 22.10 -22.95
N TYR A 173 21.04 22.39 -22.32
CA TYR A 173 21.48 21.77 -21.06
C TYR A 173 20.86 22.45 -19.83
N TRP A 174 19.58 22.81 -19.91
CA TRP A 174 18.90 23.53 -18.84
C TRP A 174 18.47 22.60 -17.72
N ASN A 175 18.72 23.01 -16.48
CA ASN A 175 18.33 22.25 -15.30
C ASN A 175 17.01 22.78 -14.75
N ALA A 176 16.04 21.88 -14.56
CA ALA A 176 14.85 22.21 -13.79
C ALA A 176 15.22 22.52 -12.33
N ARG A 177 14.49 23.46 -11.73
CA ARG A 177 14.55 23.67 -10.29
C ARG A 177 14.11 22.40 -9.56
N ARG A 178 14.85 21.98 -8.54
CA ARG A 178 14.43 20.89 -7.64
C ARG A 178 13.23 21.37 -6.82
N ASP A 179 12.12 20.66 -6.94
CA ASP A 179 10.96 20.88 -6.09
C ASP A 179 11.33 20.50 -4.64
N ALA A 180 10.85 21.28 -3.67
CA ALA A 180 11.05 20.95 -2.26
C ALA A 180 10.33 19.64 -1.93
N THR A 181 10.94 18.78 -1.11
CA THR A 181 10.27 17.57 -0.62
C THR A 181 9.03 18.00 0.19
N PRO A 182 7.82 17.58 -0.19
CA PRO A 182 6.62 17.94 0.55
C PRO A 182 6.70 17.36 1.96
N LYS A 183 6.39 18.18 2.97
CA LYS A 183 6.20 17.71 4.35
C LYS A 183 4.96 16.81 4.40
N ARG A 184 5.09 15.65 5.02
CA ARG A 184 4.00 14.67 5.21
C ARG A 184 3.47 14.80 6.62
N ASP A 185 2.38 15.55 6.76
CA ASP A 185 1.69 15.74 8.03
C ASP A 185 0.61 14.67 8.16
N LEU A 186 0.91 13.62 8.93
CA LEU A 186 -0.04 12.54 9.20
C LEU A 186 -0.81 12.80 10.50
N PRO A 187 -2.08 12.37 10.59
CA PRO A 187 -2.80 12.39 11.86
C PRO A 187 -2.18 11.40 12.86
N PRO A 188 -2.07 11.77 14.15
CA PRO A 188 -1.68 10.86 15.24
C PRO A 188 -2.46 9.54 15.28
N GLU A 189 -1.97 8.58 16.09
CA GLU A 189 -2.53 7.22 16.13
C GLU A 189 -3.98 7.19 16.62
N ASP A 190 -4.31 7.95 17.66
CA ASP A 190 -5.67 8.02 18.20
C ASP A 190 -6.66 8.55 17.15
N GLN A 191 -6.24 9.54 16.35
CA GLN A 191 -7.02 10.15 15.28
C GLN A 191 -7.18 9.19 14.10
N THR A 192 -6.08 8.54 13.70
CA THR A 192 -6.08 7.50 12.66
C THR A 192 -6.99 6.33 13.03
N HIS A 193 -6.93 5.88 14.28
CA HIS A 193 -7.76 4.80 14.79
C HIS A 193 -9.25 5.18 14.80
N ALA A 194 -9.58 6.39 15.26
CA ALA A 194 -10.94 6.92 15.21
C ALA A 194 -11.48 6.98 13.77
N LEU A 195 -10.68 7.47 12.81
CA LEU A 195 -11.06 7.51 11.40
C LEU A 195 -11.30 6.11 10.82
N ARG A 196 -10.46 5.12 11.17
CA ARG A 196 -10.66 3.72 10.75
C ARG A 196 -11.95 3.12 11.32
N ILE A 197 -12.30 3.42 12.57
CA ILE A 197 -13.56 2.99 13.16
C ILE A 197 -14.74 3.62 12.40
N ALA A 198 -14.69 4.92 12.14
CA ALA A 198 -15.73 5.63 11.41
C ALA A 198 -15.97 5.06 10.01
N LEU A 199 -14.90 4.73 9.27
CA LEU A 199 -15.01 4.06 7.97
C LEU A 199 -15.70 2.70 8.05
N LYS A 200 -15.36 1.90 9.07
CA LYS A 200 -16.01 0.59 9.31
C LYS A 200 -17.49 0.76 9.65
N GLN A 201 -17.83 1.74 10.48
CA GLN A 201 -19.21 2.03 10.86
C GLN A 201 -20.03 2.53 9.67
N ALA A 202 -19.45 3.39 8.81
CA ALA A 202 -20.08 3.84 7.58
C ALA A 202 -20.40 2.67 6.64
N TRP A 203 -19.45 1.76 6.44
CA TRP A 203 -19.68 0.56 5.63
C TRP A 203 -20.73 -0.38 6.23
N GLU A 204 -20.70 -0.61 7.54
CA GLU A 204 -21.71 -1.47 8.18
C GLU A 204 -23.11 -0.81 8.17
N ALA A 205 -23.20 0.52 8.18
CA ALA A 205 -24.46 1.23 7.98
C ALA A 205 -25.00 0.99 6.55
N VAL A 206 -24.14 1.10 5.52
CA VAL A 206 -24.51 0.78 4.12
C VAL A 206 -25.03 -0.65 4.00
N ARG A 207 -24.35 -1.63 4.59
CA ARG A 207 -24.78 -3.04 4.53
C ARG A 207 -26.10 -3.30 5.24
N ARG A 208 -26.33 -2.65 6.39
CA ARG A 208 -27.61 -2.73 7.10
C ARG A 208 -28.74 -2.14 6.27
N GLU A 209 -28.46 -1.03 5.59
CA GLU A 209 -29.44 -0.39 4.71
C GLU A 209 -29.77 -1.27 3.50
N TRP A 210 -28.76 -1.87 2.86
CA TRP A 210 -29.00 -2.82 1.77
C TRP A 210 -29.84 -4.01 2.22
N ALA A 211 -29.52 -4.60 3.37
CA ALA A 211 -30.32 -5.69 3.93
C ALA A 211 -31.77 -5.25 4.21
N ARG A 212 -31.99 -4.01 4.64
CA ARG A 212 -33.33 -3.43 4.81
C ARG A 212 -34.06 -3.33 3.48
N MET A 213 -33.43 -2.75 2.45
CA MET A 213 -34.03 -2.61 1.11
C MET A 213 -34.30 -3.95 0.45
N ASP A 214 -33.42 -4.94 0.62
CA ASP A 214 -33.59 -6.29 0.04
C ASP A 214 -34.76 -7.05 0.65
N ARG A 215 -35.04 -6.85 1.95
CA ARG A 215 -36.26 -7.38 2.58
C ARG A 215 -37.51 -6.81 1.92
N VAL A 216 -37.56 -5.49 1.69
CA VAL A 216 -38.70 -4.83 1.02
C VAL A 216 -38.92 -5.36 -0.41
N ARG A 217 -37.83 -5.74 -1.08
CA ARG A 217 -37.86 -6.28 -2.45
C ARG A 217 -38.32 -7.74 -2.53
N THR A 218 -38.40 -8.44 -1.41
CA THR A 218 -38.73 -9.87 -1.37
C THR A 218 -40.19 -10.10 -1.78
N LEU A 219 -40.44 -11.12 -2.61
CA LEU A 219 -41.79 -11.47 -3.04
C LEU A 219 -42.65 -11.84 -1.82
N GLY A 220 -43.84 -11.24 -1.73
CA GLY A 220 -44.74 -11.46 -0.61
C GLY A 220 -44.40 -10.69 0.67
N PHE A 221 -43.46 -9.73 0.62
CA PHE A 221 -43.18 -8.84 1.75
C PHE A 221 -44.45 -8.09 2.20
N VAL A 222 -44.75 -8.16 3.50
CA VAL A 222 -45.87 -7.47 4.14
C VAL A 222 -45.30 -6.35 5.01
N PRO A 223 -45.58 -5.07 4.70
CA PRO A 223 -45.05 -3.94 5.47
C PRO A 223 -45.66 -3.92 6.87
N GLN A 224 -44.83 -3.67 7.89
CA GLN A 224 -45.25 -3.52 9.29
C GLN A 224 -45.38 -2.04 9.69
N THR A 225 -44.78 -1.14 8.91
CA THR A 225 -44.77 0.31 9.15
C THR A 225 -45.22 1.07 7.91
N GLU A 226 -45.65 2.33 8.10
CA GLU A 226 -46.01 3.23 7.00
C GLU A 226 -44.81 3.49 6.07
N GLU A 227 -43.60 3.64 6.63
CA GLU A 227 -42.36 3.78 5.86
C GLU A 227 -42.10 2.56 4.96
N GLU A 228 -42.29 1.34 5.48
CA GLU A 228 -42.14 0.12 4.67
C GLU A 228 -43.20 0.00 3.58
N ALA A 229 -44.43 0.45 3.84
CA ALA A 229 -45.48 0.49 2.83
C ALA A 229 -45.15 1.49 1.72
N GLU A 230 -44.61 2.66 2.07
CA GLU A 230 -44.13 3.66 1.12
C GLU A 230 -42.98 3.09 0.26
N LEU A 231 -41.96 2.49 0.88
CA LEU A 231 -40.83 1.89 0.18
C LEU A 231 -41.27 0.76 -0.77
N LEU A 232 -42.20 -0.09 -0.33
CA LEU A 232 -42.76 -1.15 -1.17
C LEU A 232 -43.50 -0.58 -2.38
N GLY A 233 -44.26 0.50 -2.20
CA GLY A 233 -44.92 1.22 -3.29
C GLY A 233 -43.93 1.75 -4.33
N HIS A 234 -42.83 2.36 -3.88
CA HIS A 234 -41.75 2.81 -4.75
C HIS A 234 -41.10 1.66 -5.51
N TRP A 235 -40.79 0.55 -4.84
CA TRP A 235 -40.19 -0.63 -5.46
C TRP A 235 -41.09 -1.24 -6.53
N ARG A 236 -42.39 -1.41 -6.26
CA ARG A 236 -43.33 -1.99 -7.22
C ARG A 236 -43.40 -1.18 -8.52
N TYR A 237 -43.54 0.15 -8.40
CA TYR A 237 -43.53 1.03 -9.57
C TYR A 237 -42.21 0.95 -10.34
N PHE A 238 -41.08 0.96 -9.63
CA PHE A 238 -39.77 0.87 -10.26
C PHE A 238 -39.58 -0.47 -11.00
N SER A 239 -39.97 -1.58 -10.36
CA SER A 239 -39.88 -2.93 -10.94
C SER A 239 -40.76 -3.10 -12.16
N GLU A 240 -41.99 -2.56 -12.15
CA GLU A 240 -42.86 -2.52 -13.32
C GLU A 240 -42.19 -1.79 -14.49
N LYS A 241 -41.58 -0.63 -14.23
CA LYS A 241 -40.87 0.13 -15.26
C LYS A 241 -39.62 -0.60 -15.77
N GLN A 242 -38.85 -1.26 -14.89
CA GLN A 242 -37.72 -2.11 -15.30
C GLN A 242 -38.16 -3.18 -16.29
N GLN A 243 -39.27 -3.86 -16.01
CA GLN A 243 -39.83 -4.90 -16.90
C GLN A 243 -40.32 -4.30 -18.23
N ALA A 244 -41.01 -3.15 -18.19
CA ALA A 244 -41.57 -2.52 -19.37
C ALA A 244 -40.49 -2.02 -20.36
N CYS A 245 -39.37 -1.47 -19.86
CA CYS A 245 -38.30 -0.97 -20.72
C CYS A 245 -37.15 -1.96 -20.93
N ASN A 246 -37.21 -3.14 -20.30
CA ASN A 246 -36.13 -4.14 -20.29
C ASN A 246 -34.75 -3.55 -19.93
N LYS A 247 -34.70 -2.71 -18.88
CA LYS A 247 -33.47 -2.09 -18.38
C LYS A 247 -33.36 -2.25 -16.88
N ALA A 248 -32.15 -2.53 -16.39
CA ALA A 248 -31.87 -2.57 -14.97
C ALA A 248 -32.08 -1.18 -14.32
N LEU A 249 -31.61 -0.11 -14.97
CA LEU A 249 -31.86 1.27 -14.57
C LEU A 249 -32.65 1.99 -15.67
N PRO A 250 -33.99 2.10 -15.51
CA PRO A 250 -34.79 2.95 -16.38
C PRO A 250 -34.31 4.40 -16.33
N THR A 251 -34.30 5.05 -17.49
CA THR A 251 -34.01 6.47 -17.62
C THR A 251 -35.06 7.29 -16.90
N THR A 252 -34.72 8.53 -16.59
CA THR A 252 -35.64 9.39 -15.86
C THR A 252 -36.88 9.75 -16.66
N THR A 253 -36.75 9.84 -17.98
CA THR A 253 -37.88 10.05 -18.88
C THR A 253 -38.83 8.86 -18.89
N GLU A 254 -38.30 7.64 -18.91
CA GLU A 254 -39.07 6.39 -18.81
C GLU A 254 -39.80 6.27 -17.46
N LEU A 255 -39.16 6.72 -16.36
CA LEU A 255 -39.79 6.73 -15.03
C LEU A 255 -40.88 7.80 -14.87
N TYR A 256 -40.70 8.99 -15.47
CA TYR A 256 -41.69 10.07 -15.39
C TYR A 256 -42.83 9.97 -16.42
N ASN A 257 -42.77 9.02 -17.36
CA ASN A 257 -43.75 8.92 -18.46
C ASN A 257 -43.92 10.28 -19.19
N GLY A 258 -42.83 11.05 -19.37
CA GLY A 258 -42.86 12.36 -20.04
C GLY A 258 -43.36 13.55 -19.20
N THR A 259 -43.63 13.37 -17.89
CA THR A 259 -44.00 14.47 -16.99
C THR A 259 -42.78 15.14 -16.31
N SER A 260 -42.96 16.36 -15.78
CA SER A 260 -41.91 17.01 -14.99
C SER A 260 -41.78 16.38 -13.60
N GLN A 261 -40.59 16.47 -13.00
CA GLN A 261 -40.31 15.89 -11.67
C GLN A 261 -41.27 16.37 -10.57
N SER A 262 -41.57 17.67 -10.55
CA SER A 262 -42.50 18.27 -9.58
C SER A 262 -43.92 17.77 -9.79
N LEU A 263 -44.36 17.64 -11.05
CA LEU A 263 -45.69 17.14 -11.38
C LEU A 263 -45.84 15.65 -11.07
N PHE A 264 -44.81 14.85 -11.34
CA PHE A 264 -44.79 13.43 -11.00
C PHE A 264 -44.95 13.23 -9.49
N ARG A 265 -44.10 13.89 -8.69
CA ARG A 265 -44.14 13.77 -7.23
C ARG A 265 -45.47 14.26 -6.66
N TYR A 266 -46.03 15.34 -7.18
CA TYR A 266 -47.34 15.84 -6.76
C TYR A 266 -48.47 14.84 -7.06
N LYS A 267 -48.44 14.18 -8.21
CA LYS A 267 -49.49 13.24 -8.64
C LYS A 267 -49.40 11.86 -7.99
N THR A 268 -48.19 11.35 -7.78
CA THR A 268 -47.98 9.96 -7.34
C THR A 268 -47.52 9.86 -5.88
N GLY A 269 -47.05 10.96 -5.29
CA GLY A 269 -46.35 10.97 -4.00
C GLY A 269 -44.93 10.38 -4.07
N MET A 270 -44.51 9.85 -5.23
CA MET A 270 -43.31 9.03 -5.33
C MET A 270 -42.03 9.83 -5.63
N SER A 271 -40.90 9.27 -5.19
CA SER A 271 -39.54 9.78 -5.34
C SER A 271 -38.66 8.83 -6.14
N ILE A 272 -38.18 9.28 -7.31
CA ILE A 272 -37.20 8.51 -8.11
C ILE A 272 -35.91 8.24 -7.34
N SER A 273 -35.48 9.20 -6.51
CA SER A 273 -34.28 9.00 -5.68
C SER A 273 -34.46 7.80 -4.76
N THR A 274 -35.63 7.67 -4.13
CA THR A 274 -35.98 6.57 -3.25
C THR A 274 -36.06 5.25 -4.02
N MET A 275 -36.70 5.24 -5.19
CA MET A 275 -36.76 4.05 -6.06
C MET A 275 -35.37 3.50 -6.39
N ARG A 276 -34.45 4.40 -6.74
CA ARG A 276 -33.08 4.02 -7.11
C ARG A 276 -32.26 3.56 -5.92
N THR A 277 -32.37 4.21 -4.75
CA THR A 277 -31.65 3.78 -3.54
C THR A 277 -32.15 2.45 -2.99
N ILE A 278 -33.42 2.08 -3.23
CA ILE A 278 -33.92 0.73 -2.92
C ILE A 278 -33.19 -0.31 -3.78
N ALA A 279 -33.04 -0.04 -5.08
CA ALA A 279 -32.52 -1.01 -6.04
C ALA A 279 -30.99 -1.07 -6.11
N PHE A 280 -30.31 0.08 -6.05
CA PHE A 280 -28.90 0.20 -6.42
C PHE A 280 -28.09 1.05 -5.44
N PRO A 281 -26.76 0.83 -5.38
CA PRO A 281 -25.88 1.60 -4.51
C PRO A 281 -25.82 3.09 -4.86
N SER A 282 -25.73 3.90 -3.82
CA SER A 282 -25.57 5.36 -3.93
C SER A 282 -24.10 5.79 -4.04
N ARG A 283 -23.89 7.10 -4.27
CA ARG A 283 -22.53 7.68 -4.20
C ARG A 283 -21.89 7.53 -2.81
N TRP A 284 -22.68 7.62 -1.74
CA TRP A 284 -22.16 7.44 -0.38
C TRP A 284 -21.67 6.01 -0.16
N ASP A 285 -22.43 5.04 -0.67
CA ASP A 285 -22.15 3.61 -0.51
C ASP A 285 -20.81 3.25 -1.16
N VAL A 286 -20.56 3.73 -2.38
CA VAL A 286 -19.33 3.42 -3.12
C VAL A 286 -18.11 4.09 -2.50
N ASP A 287 -18.25 5.33 -2.02
CA ASP A 287 -17.16 6.01 -1.34
C ASP A 287 -16.82 5.31 -0.01
N ALA A 288 -17.81 4.86 0.75
CA ALA A 288 -17.58 4.12 2.00
C ALA A 288 -16.83 2.81 1.74
N ALA A 289 -17.25 2.03 0.74
CA ALA A 289 -16.56 0.81 0.32
C ALA A 289 -15.12 1.08 -0.14
N PHE A 290 -14.95 2.05 -1.04
CA PHE A 290 -13.66 2.41 -1.65
C PHE A 290 -12.63 2.87 -0.60
N HIS A 291 -13.00 3.81 0.27
CA HIS A 291 -12.09 4.35 1.27
C HIS A 291 -11.75 3.34 2.37
N LEU A 292 -12.68 2.46 2.75
CA LEU A 292 -12.38 1.37 3.67
C LEU A 292 -11.40 0.35 3.05
N CYS A 293 -11.54 0.06 1.76
CA CYS A 293 -10.55 -0.74 1.02
C CYS A 293 -9.17 -0.09 1.01
N LEU A 294 -9.05 1.23 0.79
CA LEU A 294 -7.77 1.94 0.90
C LEU A 294 -7.15 1.83 2.30
N ALA A 295 -7.95 2.08 3.34
CA ALA A 295 -7.48 2.05 4.72
C ALA A 295 -6.96 0.68 5.17
N ASN A 296 -7.50 -0.41 4.59
CA ASN A 296 -7.15 -1.79 4.91
C ASN A 296 -6.06 -2.39 4.00
N THR A 297 -5.86 -1.86 2.79
CA THR A 297 -4.84 -2.36 1.84
C THR A 297 -3.55 -1.54 1.87
N GLY A 298 -3.62 -0.25 2.20
CA GLY A 298 -2.50 0.68 2.01
C GLY A 298 -2.15 0.92 0.53
N TRP A 299 -3.04 0.55 -0.39
CA TRP A 299 -2.83 0.80 -1.81
C TRP A 299 -2.94 2.28 -2.15
N ASN A 300 -2.31 2.68 -3.26
CA ASN A 300 -2.60 3.99 -3.82
C ASN A 300 -4.02 3.96 -4.43
N PRO A 301 -4.80 5.06 -4.40
CA PRO A 301 -6.12 5.12 -5.04
C PRO A 301 -6.14 4.62 -6.49
N ALA A 302 -5.09 4.94 -7.26
CA ALA A 302 -4.94 4.49 -8.64
C ALA A 302 -4.98 2.96 -8.83
N VAL A 303 -4.55 2.18 -7.83
CA VAL A 303 -4.54 0.71 -7.91
C VAL A 303 -5.95 0.14 -7.73
N LEU A 304 -6.76 0.76 -6.86
CA LEU A 304 -8.18 0.37 -6.74
C LEU A 304 -8.99 0.81 -7.96
N TYR A 305 -8.69 1.98 -8.53
CA TYR A 305 -9.34 2.44 -9.77
C TYR A 305 -9.00 1.57 -10.98
N SER A 306 -7.84 0.92 -10.99
CA SER A 306 -7.40 0.08 -12.11
C SER A 306 -7.83 -1.38 -12.03
N LEU A 307 -8.64 -1.75 -11.01
CA LEU A 307 -9.22 -3.09 -10.97
C LEU A 307 -10.23 -3.23 -12.10
N ASP A 308 -10.09 -4.31 -12.87
CA ASP A 308 -10.89 -4.56 -14.07
C ASP A 308 -11.94 -5.64 -13.80
N ALA A 309 -13.18 -5.22 -13.61
CA ALA A 309 -14.33 -6.05 -13.31
C ALA A 309 -14.62 -7.12 -14.38
N GLU A 310 -14.22 -6.91 -15.64
CA GLU A 310 -14.40 -7.91 -16.70
C GLU A 310 -13.50 -9.13 -16.51
N ASN A 311 -12.40 -8.97 -15.77
CA ASN A 311 -11.42 -9.98 -15.48
C ASN A 311 -11.34 -10.29 -13.97
N LYS A 312 -12.50 -10.50 -13.34
CA LYS A 312 -12.63 -10.70 -11.87
C LYS A 312 -11.63 -11.71 -11.30
N ASP A 313 -11.51 -12.86 -11.94
CA ASP A 313 -10.68 -13.97 -11.43
C ASP A 313 -9.18 -13.69 -11.48
N HIS A 314 -8.75 -12.70 -12.26
CA HIS A 314 -7.34 -12.27 -12.29
C HIS A 314 -6.97 -11.48 -11.04
N PHE A 315 -7.90 -10.68 -10.51
CA PHE A 315 -7.60 -9.77 -9.39
C PHE A 315 -8.22 -10.21 -8.06
N LEU A 316 -9.27 -11.03 -8.03
CA LEU A 316 -9.89 -11.52 -6.79
C LEU A 316 -10.26 -12.99 -6.90
N ARG A 317 -9.56 -13.83 -6.13
CA ARG A 317 -9.73 -15.30 -6.16
C ARG A 317 -9.56 -15.94 -4.78
N PRO A 318 -10.08 -17.15 -4.54
CA PRO A 318 -9.75 -17.93 -3.35
C PRO A 318 -8.24 -18.17 -3.24
N HIS A 319 -7.72 -18.28 -2.02
CA HIS A 319 -6.31 -18.58 -1.82
C HIS A 319 -6.04 -20.06 -2.16
N HIS A 320 -5.02 -20.31 -2.99
CA HIS A 320 -4.66 -21.64 -3.51
C HIS A 320 -4.50 -22.76 -2.45
N LYS A 321 -4.16 -22.42 -1.19
CA LYS A 321 -4.04 -23.38 -0.07
C LYS A 321 -5.19 -23.37 0.94
N ASP A 322 -6.07 -22.37 0.90
CA ASP A 322 -7.10 -22.18 1.95
C ASP A 322 -8.29 -21.42 1.37
N GLU A 323 -9.36 -22.14 1.01
CA GLU A 323 -10.57 -21.57 0.42
C GLU A 323 -11.30 -20.59 1.34
N ARG A 324 -11.01 -20.61 2.66
CA ARG A 324 -11.57 -19.62 3.61
C ARG A 324 -10.90 -18.26 3.48
N ARG A 325 -9.82 -18.16 2.69
CA ARG A 325 -9.09 -16.92 2.41
C ARG A 325 -9.27 -16.52 0.95
N TYR A 326 -9.11 -15.23 0.72
CA TYR A 326 -8.99 -14.65 -0.62
C TYR A 326 -7.58 -14.12 -0.85
N LEU A 327 -7.23 -14.03 -2.13
CA LEU A 327 -6.12 -13.28 -2.67
C LEU A 327 -6.69 -12.17 -3.56
N LEU A 328 -6.37 -10.93 -3.20
CA LEU A 328 -6.70 -9.72 -3.95
C LEU A 328 -5.40 -9.17 -4.55
N VAL A 329 -5.32 -9.00 -5.87
CA VAL A 329 -4.13 -8.59 -6.60
C VAL A 329 -4.41 -7.30 -7.34
N GLY A 330 -3.67 -6.24 -7.01
CA GLY A 330 -3.78 -4.95 -7.70
C GLY A 330 -2.59 -4.72 -8.61
N THR A 331 -2.81 -4.18 -9.81
CA THR A 331 -1.73 -3.90 -10.77
C THR A 331 -1.45 -2.41 -10.83
N LYS A 332 -0.19 -2.00 -10.62
CA LYS A 332 0.20 -0.59 -10.76
C LYS A 332 0.85 -0.35 -12.12
N ALA A 333 0.09 0.16 -13.09
CA ALA A 333 0.58 0.47 -14.45
C ALA A 333 1.87 1.33 -14.43
N LYS A 334 1.92 2.39 -13.61
CA LYS A 334 3.11 3.27 -13.47
C LYS A 334 4.35 2.60 -12.85
N ALA A 335 4.25 1.37 -12.34
CA ALA A 335 5.37 0.62 -11.77
C ALA A 335 5.77 -0.59 -12.65
N GLY A 336 5.44 -0.56 -13.94
CA GLY A 336 5.75 -1.63 -14.89
C GLY A 336 4.88 -2.87 -14.68
N GLY A 337 3.60 -2.69 -14.31
CA GLY A 337 2.66 -3.81 -14.16
C GLY A 337 2.89 -4.70 -12.93
N LYS A 338 3.70 -4.27 -11.96
CA LYS A 338 3.94 -5.08 -10.75
C LYS A 338 2.64 -5.32 -9.96
N GLU A 339 2.39 -6.60 -9.69
CA GLU A 339 1.30 -7.08 -8.84
C GLU A 339 1.52 -6.69 -7.37
N GLN A 340 0.45 -6.24 -6.71
CA GLN A 340 0.40 -5.92 -5.30
C GLN A 340 -0.60 -6.87 -4.63
N PRO A 341 -0.16 -8.04 -4.13
CA PRO A 341 -1.07 -8.99 -3.51
C PRO A 341 -1.44 -8.59 -2.08
N VAL A 342 -2.70 -8.77 -1.72
CA VAL A 342 -3.26 -8.65 -0.37
C VAL A 342 -4.07 -9.92 -0.11
N SER A 343 -3.83 -10.57 1.03
CA SER A 343 -4.63 -11.72 1.46
C SER A 343 -5.51 -11.37 2.65
N GLY A 344 -6.66 -12.02 2.77
CA GLY A 344 -7.58 -11.84 3.88
C GLY A 344 -8.56 -13.00 4.00
N LEU A 345 -9.44 -12.95 5.00
CA LEU A 345 -10.43 -14.00 5.26
C LEU A 345 -11.80 -13.60 4.71
N TRP A 346 -12.51 -14.53 4.06
CA TRP A 346 -13.86 -14.27 3.54
C TRP A 346 -14.90 -13.96 4.64
N LYS A 347 -14.66 -14.46 5.86
CA LYS A 347 -15.51 -14.16 7.03
C LYS A 347 -15.41 -12.71 7.51
N THR A 348 -14.33 -12.00 7.14
CA THR A 348 -14.11 -10.62 7.57
C THR A 348 -14.92 -9.67 6.70
N ARG A 349 -16.09 -9.25 7.20
CA ARG A 349 -17.08 -8.41 6.52
C ARG A 349 -16.56 -7.05 6.01
N TRP A 350 -15.52 -6.52 6.65
CA TRP A 350 -14.83 -5.27 6.27
C TRP A 350 -13.49 -5.54 5.55
N GLY A 351 -13.19 -6.78 5.19
CA GLY A 351 -11.99 -7.13 4.42
C GLY A 351 -12.14 -6.66 2.97
N PRO A 352 -11.11 -6.08 2.34
CA PRO A 352 -11.21 -5.50 1.01
C PRO A 352 -11.71 -6.49 -0.07
N GLY A 353 -11.25 -7.74 -0.05
CA GLY A 353 -11.73 -8.76 -0.99
C GLY A 353 -13.21 -9.10 -0.79
N ARG A 354 -13.67 -9.15 0.47
CA ARG A 354 -15.09 -9.37 0.78
C ARG A 354 -15.96 -8.18 0.35
N ILE A 355 -15.50 -6.96 0.62
CA ILE A 355 -16.19 -5.72 0.19
C ILE A 355 -16.34 -5.71 -1.33
N ILE A 356 -15.25 -5.94 -2.08
CA ILE A 356 -15.28 -5.92 -3.54
C ILE A 356 -16.17 -7.03 -4.10
N HIS A 357 -16.13 -8.24 -3.51
CA HIS A 357 -17.02 -9.32 -3.91
C HIS A 357 -18.51 -8.93 -3.77
N ASP A 358 -18.92 -8.53 -2.56
CA ASP A 358 -20.30 -8.14 -2.27
C ASP A 358 -20.73 -6.92 -3.13
N TRP A 359 -19.80 -6.00 -3.41
CA TRP A 359 -20.04 -4.82 -4.25
C TRP A 359 -20.29 -5.19 -5.72
N MET A 360 -19.43 -6.03 -6.30
CA MET A 360 -19.55 -6.47 -7.70
C MET A 360 -20.87 -7.18 -7.95
N GLU A 361 -21.25 -8.10 -7.05
CA GLU A 361 -22.53 -8.81 -7.13
C GLU A 361 -23.72 -7.83 -7.11
N ARG A 362 -23.63 -6.78 -6.29
CA ARG A 362 -24.69 -5.78 -6.18
C ARG A 362 -24.88 -4.93 -7.44
N VAL A 363 -23.80 -4.63 -8.17
CA VAL A 363 -23.82 -3.73 -9.34
C VAL A 363 -23.88 -4.46 -10.67
N GLU A 364 -23.89 -5.80 -10.68
CA GLU A 364 -23.89 -6.60 -11.91
C GLU A 364 -25.00 -6.23 -12.90
N PRO A 365 -26.27 -5.99 -12.48
CA PRO A 365 -27.31 -5.58 -13.42
C PRO A 365 -27.02 -4.25 -14.13
N LEU A 366 -26.34 -3.31 -13.46
CA LEU A 366 -25.93 -2.05 -14.07
C LEU A 366 -24.84 -2.28 -15.12
N ARG A 367 -23.93 -3.21 -14.86
CA ARG A 367 -22.85 -3.58 -15.78
C ARG A 367 -23.38 -4.24 -17.04
N GLU A 368 -24.33 -5.17 -16.92
CA GLU A 368 -24.99 -5.79 -18.08
C GLU A 368 -25.72 -4.78 -18.96
N GLN A 369 -26.36 -3.78 -18.33
CA GLN A 369 -26.93 -2.66 -19.08
C GLN A 369 -25.85 -1.86 -19.81
N LEU A 370 -24.74 -1.51 -19.16
CA LEU A 370 -23.62 -0.80 -19.81
C LEU A 370 -23.04 -1.60 -20.98
N LYS A 371 -22.88 -2.92 -20.86
CA LYS A 371 -22.42 -3.79 -21.96
C LYS A 371 -23.37 -3.72 -23.18
N THR A 372 -24.68 -3.69 -22.92
CA THR A 372 -25.70 -3.51 -23.97
C THR A 372 -25.58 -2.13 -24.63
N GLU A 373 -25.35 -1.08 -23.84
CA GLU A 373 -25.14 0.29 -24.33
C GLU A 373 -23.84 0.41 -25.15
N VAL A 374 -22.76 -0.26 -24.76
CA VAL A 374 -21.51 -0.36 -25.53
C VAL A 374 -21.75 -1.01 -26.89
N ALA A 375 -22.45 -2.15 -26.92
CA ALA A 375 -22.76 -2.85 -28.16
C ALA A 375 -23.58 -1.97 -29.12
N HIS A 376 -24.57 -1.24 -28.59
CA HIS A 376 -25.34 -0.28 -29.37
C HIS A 376 -24.46 0.86 -29.91
N ALA A 377 -23.59 1.44 -29.06
CA ALA A 377 -22.71 2.54 -29.44
C ALA A 377 -21.69 2.12 -30.52
N ARG A 378 -21.17 0.88 -30.46
CA ARG A 378 -20.28 0.30 -31.50
C ARG A 378 -21.01 0.11 -32.83
N ASN A 379 -22.25 -0.41 -32.81
CA ASN A 379 -23.05 -0.54 -34.03
C ASN A 379 -23.34 0.83 -34.67
N LEU A 380 -23.63 1.84 -33.85
CA LEU A 380 -23.81 3.22 -34.34
C LEU A 380 -22.52 3.76 -34.96
N TYR A 381 -21.36 3.55 -34.32
CA TYR A 381 -20.07 3.95 -34.88
C TYR A 381 -19.79 3.30 -36.23
N ALA A 382 -20.02 1.99 -36.36
CA ALA A 382 -19.84 1.28 -37.62
C ALA A 382 -20.73 1.85 -38.73
N LYS A 383 -21.99 2.18 -38.41
CA LYS A 383 -22.90 2.84 -39.35
C LYS A 383 -22.42 4.24 -39.73
N MET A 384 -22.02 5.07 -38.75
CA MET A 384 -21.48 6.41 -39.00
C MET A 384 -20.24 6.39 -39.90
N ALA A 385 -19.37 5.38 -39.73
CA ALA A 385 -18.19 5.19 -40.56
C ALA A 385 -18.57 4.78 -42.01
N GLN A 386 -19.56 3.91 -42.17
CA GLN A 386 -20.11 3.53 -43.48
C GLN A 386 -20.79 4.72 -44.19
N ASP A 387 -21.50 5.55 -43.44
CA ASP A 387 -22.19 6.75 -43.94
C ASP A 387 -21.20 7.90 -44.29
N GLY A 388 -19.90 7.71 -44.07
CA GLY A 388 -18.86 8.68 -44.42
C GLY A 388 -18.88 9.96 -43.58
N LEU A 389 -19.32 9.88 -42.31
CA LEU A 389 -19.34 11.02 -41.40
C LEU A 389 -17.94 11.56 -41.11
N SER A 390 -17.88 12.82 -40.69
CA SER A 390 -16.60 13.51 -40.47
C SER A 390 -15.74 12.84 -39.37
N PRO A 391 -14.40 12.94 -39.45
CA PRO A 391 -13.51 12.42 -38.41
C PRO A 391 -13.80 12.98 -37.01
N ASP A 392 -14.30 14.21 -36.90
CA ASP A 392 -14.68 14.83 -35.63
C ASP A 392 -15.97 14.22 -35.04
N GLU A 393 -16.93 13.80 -35.88
CA GLU A 393 -18.13 13.05 -35.45
C GLU A 393 -17.79 11.64 -35.00
N LEU A 394 -16.96 10.93 -35.77
CA LEU A 394 -16.46 9.61 -35.40
C LEU A 394 -15.66 9.68 -34.09
N SER A 395 -14.80 10.69 -33.93
CA SER A 395 -14.05 10.91 -32.69
C SER A 395 -14.96 11.09 -31.47
N ARG A 396 -16.07 11.83 -31.60
CA ARG A 396 -17.06 12.01 -30.52
C ARG A 396 -17.74 10.69 -30.15
N GLN A 397 -18.09 9.89 -31.16
CA GLN A 397 -18.74 8.60 -30.92
C GLN A 397 -17.75 7.57 -30.33
N LEU A 398 -16.51 7.52 -30.82
CA LEU A 398 -15.46 6.66 -30.24
C LEU A 398 -15.22 7.00 -28.78
N LYS A 399 -15.15 8.29 -28.43
CA LYS A 399 -15.01 8.73 -27.03
C LYS A 399 -16.18 8.26 -26.16
N THR A 400 -17.39 8.21 -26.72
CA THR A 400 -18.58 7.69 -26.01
C THR A 400 -18.44 6.19 -25.75
N ILE A 401 -17.99 5.41 -26.75
CA ILE A 401 -17.70 3.98 -26.61
C ILE A 401 -16.66 3.75 -25.50
N GLN A 402 -15.52 4.44 -25.57
CA GLN A 402 -14.45 4.29 -24.58
C GLN A 402 -14.89 4.66 -23.16
N ASN A 403 -15.75 5.67 -23.02
CA ASN A 403 -16.31 6.05 -21.73
C ASN A 403 -17.21 4.95 -21.16
N LEU A 404 -18.11 4.39 -21.98
CA LEU A 404 -18.98 3.28 -21.55
C LEU A 404 -18.16 2.01 -21.21
N GLU A 405 -17.14 1.69 -22.01
CA GLU A 405 -16.22 0.59 -21.74
C GLU A 405 -15.44 0.79 -20.44
N ALA A 406 -15.03 2.02 -20.11
CA ALA A 406 -14.42 2.32 -18.82
C ALA A 406 -15.38 2.04 -17.66
N GLY A 407 -16.68 2.32 -17.84
CA GLY A 407 -17.73 1.91 -16.91
C GLY A 407 -17.84 0.39 -16.77
N CYS A 408 -17.86 -0.36 -17.89
CA CYS A 408 -17.89 -1.83 -17.89
C CYS A 408 -16.71 -2.46 -17.13
N ARG A 409 -15.51 -1.89 -17.25
CA ARG A 409 -14.32 -2.33 -16.52
C ARG A 409 -14.30 -1.87 -15.06
N SER A 410 -14.97 -0.79 -14.71
CA SER A 410 -14.89 -0.24 -13.35
C SER A 410 -15.60 -1.13 -12.33
N VAL A 411 -14.88 -1.50 -11.27
CA VAL A 411 -15.47 -2.16 -10.09
C VAL A 411 -16.45 -1.24 -9.35
N TRP A 412 -16.24 0.08 -9.41
CA TRP A 412 -16.87 1.07 -8.53
C TRP A 412 -18.09 1.75 -9.17
N LEU A 413 -19.01 0.96 -9.74
CA LEU A 413 -20.27 1.47 -10.27
C LEU A 413 -21.21 1.94 -9.14
N TYR A 414 -22.00 2.97 -9.40
CA TYR A 414 -23.06 3.46 -8.52
C TYR A 414 -24.12 4.23 -9.30
N VAL A 415 -25.24 4.55 -8.66
CA VAL A 415 -26.30 5.38 -9.26
C VAL A 415 -26.32 6.74 -8.59
N SER A 416 -26.26 7.80 -9.41
CA SER A 416 -26.38 9.18 -8.92
C SER A 416 -27.84 9.55 -8.63
N ALA A 417 -28.06 10.43 -7.65
CA ALA A 417 -29.33 11.12 -7.46
C ALA A 417 -29.80 11.85 -8.75
N GLY A 418 -28.82 12.23 -9.59
CA GLY A 418 -28.95 13.05 -10.78
C GLY A 418 -29.10 12.32 -12.12
N ARG A 419 -29.35 10.99 -12.17
CA ARG A 419 -30.05 10.28 -13.27
C ARG A 419 -29.33 9.23 -14.14
N GLU A 420 -28.08 8.87 -13.86
CA GLU A 420 -27.31 7.92 -14.70
C GLU A 420 -26.51 6.88 -13.88
N ILE A 421 -26.07 5.81 -14.56
CA ILE A 421 -25.05 4.86 -14.09
C ILE A 421 -23.71 5.59 -14.14
N LEU A 422 -23.03 5.69 -13.00
CA LEU A 422 -21.72 6.34 -12.90
C LEU A 422 -20.71 5.40 -12.26
N TRP A 423 -19.43 5.76 -12.37
CA TRP A 423 -18.34 5.05 -11.71
C TRP A 423 -17.36 6.04 -11.09
N LEU A 424 -16.64 5.59 -10.05
CA LEU A 424 -15.60 6.42 -9.47
C LEU A 424 -14.41 6.55 -10.42
N GLU A 425 -13.97 7.79 -10.62
CA GLU A 425 -12.76 8.12 -11.37
C GLU A 425 -11.71 8.80 -10.50
N GLN A 426 -10.45 8.76 -10.93
CA GLN A 426 -9.31 9.30 -10.15
C GLN A 426 -9.42 10.79 -9.79
N ARG A 427 -10.23 11.57 -10.51
CA ARG A 427 -10.45 13.01 -10.28
C ARG A 427 -11.84 13.34 -9.74
N ASP A 428 -12.64 12.33 -9.40
CA ASP A 428 -13.98 12.54 -8.91
C ASP A 428 -13.92 13.25 -7.53
N SER A 429 -14.20 14.55 -7.54
CA SER A 429 -13.88 15.48 -6.44
C SER A 429 -14.96 15.58 -5.38
N GLY A 430 -16.00 14.74 -5.46
CA GLY A 430 -17.07 14.67 -4.49
C GLY A 430 -18.45 14.86 -5.10
N GLY A 431 -19.42 14.13 -4.55
CA GLY A 431 -20.85 14.34 -4.72
C GLY A 431 -21.54 14.82 -3.44
N HIS A 432 -20.76 15.13 -2.39
CA HIS A 432 -21.27 15.36 -1.05
C HIS A 432 -21.25 16.83 -0.66
N ARG A 433 -21.98 17.20 0.40
CA ARG A 433 -22.03 18.57 0.92
C ARG A 433 -21.78 18.60 2.43
N VAL A 434 -20.98 19.56 2.87
CA VAL A 434 -20.80 19.93 4.28
C VAL A 434 -21.05 21.42 4.42
N ASN A 435 -21.94 21.83 5.33
CA ASN A 435 -22.29 23.23 5.56
C ASN A 435 -22.65 23.99 4.26
N GLY A 436 -23.40 23.33 3.37
CA GLY A 436 -23.82 23.87 2.08
C GLY A 436 -22.76 23.91 0.97
N LYS A 437 -21.49 23.59 1.26
CA LYS A 437 -20.38 23.57 0.29
C LYS A 437 -20.11 22.16 -0.22
N GLN A 438 -19.65 22.02 -1.47
CA GLN A 438 -19.19 20.72 -1.98
C GLN A 438 -18.01 20.22 -1.17
N ALA A 439 -18.04 18.94 -0.84
CA ALA A 439 -17.06 18.27 0.00
C ALA A 439 -16.80 16.84 -0.49
N SER A 440 -15.61 16.32 -0.19
CA SER A 440 -15.31 14.91 -0.38
C SER A 440 -15.99 14.05 0.68
N PHE A 441 -16.10 12.75 0.42
CA PHE A 441 -16.61 11.79 1.41
C PHE A 441 -15.81 11.85 2.73
N LEU A 442 -14.48 11.86 2.66
CA LEU A 442 -13.63 11.95 3.85
C LEU A 442 -13.87 13.25 4.62
N ALA A 443 -14.09 14.38 3.94
CA ALA A 443 -14.37 15.65 4.62
C ALA A 443 -15.71 15.59 5.38
N VAL A 444 -16.74 14.95 4.82
CA VAL A 444 -18.03 14.74 5.51
C VAL A 444 -17.86 13.82 6.71
N LEU A 445 -17.18 12.68 6.52
CA LEU A 445 -16.97 11.70 7.58
C LEU A 445 -16.12 12.29 8.73
N ILE A 446 -15.06 13.04 8.40
CA ILE A 446 -14.21 13.71 9.38
C ILE A 446 -15.00 14.80 10.12
N ASP A 447 -15.86 15.57 9.45
CA ASP A 447 -16.73 16.55 10.11
C ASP A 447 -17.67 15.87 11.13
N GLN A 448 -18.30 14.75 10.75
CA GLN A 448 -19.14 13.95 11.67
C GLN A 448 -18.36 13.46 12.89
N VAL A 449 -17.20 12.84 12.68
CA VAL A 449 -16.34 12.34 13.76
C VAL A 449 -15.83 13.49 14.64
N ASN A 450 -15.49 14.63 14.06
CA ASN A 450 -15.01 15.78 14.81
C ASN A 450 -16.10 16.44 15.67
N ARG A 451 -17.36 16.42 15.24
CA ARG A 451 -18.49 16.84 16.10
C ARG A 451 -18.59 15.94 17.34
N GLU A 452 -18.46 14.62 17.18
CA GLU A 452 -18.45 13.68 18.31
C GLU A 452 -17.20 13.82 19.20
N ARG A 453 -16.04 14.15 18.61
CA ARG A 453 -14.82 14.40 19.39
C ARG A 453 -14.90 15.71 20.16
N ALA A 454 -15.53 16.74 19.60
CA ALA A 454 -15.72 18.03 20.24
C ALA A 454 -16.57 17.91 21.52
N THR A 455 -17.61 17.07 21.53
CA THR A 455 -18.40 16.83 22.76
C THR A 455 -17.59 16.17 23.88
N ARG A 456 -16.47 15.51 23.54
CA ARG A 456 -15.54 14.89 24.48
C ARG A 456 -14.32 15.78 24.81
N GLY A 457 -14.25 16.99 24.25
CA GLY A 457 -13.12 17.91 24.45
C GLY A 457 -11.80 17.43 23.83
N VAL A 458 -11.84 16.52 22.85
CA VAL A 458 -10.65 15.95 22.22
C VAL A 458 -10.29 16.70 20.93
N ILE A 459 -8.99 16.80 20.64
CA ILE A 459 -8.44 17.47 19.45
C ILE A 459 -9.07 16.89 18.15
N PRO A 460 -9.48 17.76 17.20
CA PRO A 460 -10.07 17.33 15.94
C PRO A 460 -9.05 16.65 15.02
N ILE A 461 -9.53 15.72 14.21
CA ILE A 461 -8.78 15.07 13.14
C ILE A 461 -8.57 16.09 12.01
N PRO A 462 -7.34 16.27 11.50
CA PRO A 462 -7.05 17.16 10.37
C PRO A 462 -7.64 16.61 9.07
N SER A 463 -7.58 17.41 8.00
CA SER A 463 -7.98 16.95 6.66
C SER A 463 -7.10 15.79 6.20
N VAL A 464 -7.73 14.70 5.76
CA VAL A 464 -7.05 13.51 5.20
C VAL A 464 -7.47 13.32 3.75
N ALA A 465 -6.51 13.16 2.86
CA ALA A 465 -6.72 12.81 1.46
C ALA A 465 -6.66 11.29 1.26
N PRO A 466 -7.30 10.73 0.20
CA PRO A 466 -7.24 9.29 -0.07
C PRO A 466 -5.81 8.74 -0.26
N SER A 467 -4.87 9.56 -0.72
CA SER A 467 -3.45 9.19 -0.83
C SER A 467 -2.78 8.95 0.51
N ASP A 468 -3.24 9.59 1.58
CA ASP A 468 -2.59 9.58 2.89
C ASP A 468 -2.80 8.24 3.59
N PHE A 469 -3.82 7.44 3.20
CA PHE A 469 -4.00 6.09 3.72
C PHE A 469 -2.80 5.18 3.49
N ARG A 470 -2.04 5.40 2.40
CA ARG A 470 -0.80 4.65 2.15
C ARG A 470 0.28 5.01 3.16
N ASP A 471 0.41 6.28 3.52
CA ASP A 471 1.40 6.76 4.49
C ASP A 471 1.02 6.36 5.93
N ILE A 472 -0.28 6.45 6.25
CA ILE A 472 -0.86 5.91 7.49
C ILE A 472 -0.58 4.41 7.61
N PHE A 473 -0.79 3.65 6.53
CA PHE A 473 -0.52 2.22 6.53
C PHE A 473 0.97 1.91 6.68
N ALA A 474 1.85 2.67 6.03
CA ALA A 474 3.29 2.56 6.20
C ALA A 474 3.73 2.76 7.65
N THR A 475 3.18 3.78 8.32
CA THR A 475 3.46 4.09 9.73
C THR A 475 2.98 2.96 10.65
N PHE A 476 1.78 2.43 10.39
CA PHE A 476 1.25 1.26 11.11
C PHE A 476 2.17 0.03 10.97
N LEU A 477 2.61 -0.29 9.75
CA LEU A 477 3.53 -1.40 9.51
C LEU A 477 4.90 -1.20 10.17
N TRP A 478 5.42 0.04 10.14
CA TRP A 478 6.66 0.38 10.81
C TRP A 478 6.57 0.07 12.31
N ARG A 479 5.52 0.55 12.98
CA ARG A 479 5.29 0.26 14.41
C ARG A 479 5.09 -1.22 14.69
N GLN A 480 4.23 -1.90 13.92
CA GLN A 480 3.92 -3.31 14.13
C GLN A 480 5.15 -4.22 13.92
N SER A 481 6.06 -3.83 13.03
CA SER A 481 7.30 -4.58 12.77
C SER A 481 8.46 -4.23 13.70
N GLY A 482 8.25 -3.35 14.70
CA GLY A 482 9.30 -2.88 15.60
C GLY A 482 10.36 -2.01 14.90
N GLY A 483 9.98 -1.29 13.84
CA GLY A 483 10.86 -0.42 13.07
C GLY A 483 11.64 -1.11 11.95
N ASN A 484 11.10 -2.19 11.37
CA ASN A 484 11.78 -2.91 10.30
C ASN A 484 11.44 -2.35 8.91
N LEU A 485 12.38 -1.60 8.32
CA LEU A 485 12.19 -0.96 7.02
C LEU A 485 11.96 -1.97 5.88
N PHE A 486 12.53 -3.17 5.96
CA PHE A 486 12.35 -4.21 4.94
C PHE A 486 10.96 -4.82 4.98
N VAL A 487 10.34 -4.92 6.17
CA VAL A 487 8.94 -5.35 6.29
C VAL A 487 8.02 -4.33 5.63
N VAL A 488 8.22 -3.04 5.91
CA VAL A 488 7.48 -1.95 5.26
C VAL A 488 7.69 -1.95 3.75
N MET A 489 8.95 -2.10 3.29
CA MET A 489 9.29 -2.16 1.87
C MET A 489 8.59 -3.33 1.16
N ARG A 490 8.61 -4.52 1.76
CA ARG A 490 7.97 -5.72 1.22
C ARG A 490 6.46 -5.56 1.12
N LEU A 491 5.81 -5.08 2.18
CA LEU A 491 4.35 -4.96 2.25
C LEU A 491 3.80 -3.79 1.41
N LEU A 492 4.55 -2.70 1.26
CA LEU A 492 4.22 -1.63 0.32
C LEU A 492 4.61 -1.97 -1.13
N ASN A 493 5.31 -3.09 -1.35
CA ASN A 493 5.84 -3.55 -2.62
C ASN A 493 6.72 -2.48 -3.32
N HIS A 494 7.66 -1.89 -2.58
CA HIS A 494 8.64 -0.96 -3.13
C HIS A 494 9.87 -1.69 -3.66
N ALA A 495 10.37 -1.28 -4.82
CA ALA A 495 11.58 -1.87 -5.42
C ALA A 495 12.89 -1.36 -4.79
N HIS A 496 12.87 -0.16 -4.22
CA HIS A 496 14.07 0.50 -3.70
C HIS A 496 13.84 1.02 -2.28
N LEU A 497 14.85 0.86 -1.42
CA LEU A 497 14.83 1.31 -0.03
C LEU A 497 14.55 2.82 0.09
N ALA A 498 15.20 3.63 -0.76
CA ALA A 498 14.98 5.09 -0.83
C ALA A 498 13.53 5.50 -1.14
N THR A 499 12.72 4.60 -1.71
CA THR A 499 11.28 4.86 -1.86
C THR A 499 10.57 4.66 -0.54
N THR A 500 10.90 3.62 0.21
CA THR A 500 10.31 3.30 1.52
C THR A 500 10.73 4.29 2.60
N GLU A 501 11.99 4.74 2.60
CA GLU A 501 12.49 5.76 3.54
C GLU A 501 11.62 7.00 3.54
N ARG A 502 11.18 7.45 2.37
CA ARG A 502 10.28 8.61 2.22
C ARG A 502 8.90 8.45 2.86
N TYR A 503 8.46 7.22 3.16
CA TYR A 503 7.17 6.97 3.85
C TYR A 503 7.33 6.93 5.37
N VAL A 504 8.53 6.60 5.86
CA VAL A 504 8.85 6.58 7.30
C VAL A 504 9.49 7.89 7.77
N ASP A 505 9.98 8.72 6.85
CA ASP A 505 10.36 10.10 7.11
C ASP A 505 9.12 11.00 7.14
N ASN A 506 8.40 10.95 8.25
CA ASN A 506 7.19 11.73 8.50
C ASN A 506 7.25 12.43 9.86
N THR A 507 6.41 13.45 10.05
CA THR A 507 6.45 14.30 11.24
C THR A 507 6.22 13.54 12.55
N ILE A 508 5.36 12.51 12.53
CA ILE A 508 5.07 11.70 13.71
C ILE A 508 6.29 10.86 14.11
N LEU A 509 6.83 10.07 13.18
CA LEU A 509 7.98 9.19 13.46
C LEU A 509 9.22 10.00 13.81
N ASN A 510 9.41 11.16 13.19
CA ASN A 510 10.51 12.06 13.54
C ASN A 510 10.35 12.62 14.97
N ALA A 511 9.15 13.05 15.37
CA ALA A 511 8.89 13.48 16.73
C ALA A 511 9.05 12.35 17.76
N GLU A 512 8.62 11.13 17.44
CA GLU A 512 8.82 9.95 18.28
C GLU A 512 10.31 9.62 18.45
N ARG A 513 11.09 9.68 17.36
CA ARG A 513 12.54 9.46 17.38
C ARG A 513 13.26 10.53 18.19
N ASP A 514 12.88 11.79 18.03
CA ASP A 514 13.43 12.90 18.82
C ASP A 514 13.14 12.68 20.31
N GLN A 515 11.93 12.25 20.66
CA GLN A 515 11.58 11.93 22.04
C GLN A 515 12.37 10.73 22.57
N GLN A 516 12.50 9.65 21.80
CA GLN A 516 13.30 8.49 22.18
C GLN A 516 14.78 8.83 22.38
N ALA A 517 15.33 9.68 21.51
CA ALA A 517 16.70 10.18 21.62
C ALA A 517 16.89 11.03 22.87
N ARG A 518 15.94 11.94 23.16
CA ARG A 518 15.94 12.72 24.42
C ARG A 518 15.89 11.82 25.64
N THR A 519 14.94 10.89 25.71
CA THR A 519 14.83 9.92 26.82
C THR A 519 16.12 9.11 26.99
N PHE A 520 16.74 8.67 25.89
CA PHE A 520 18.02 7.96 25.96
C PHE A 520 19.14 8.85 26.50
N LEU A 521 19.25 10.10 26.02
CA LEU A 521 20.25 11.04 26.50
C LEU A 521 20.05 11.38 27.97
N ASP A 522 18.81 11.60 28.41
CA ASP A 522 18.46 11.84 29.81
C ASP A 522 18.88 10.65 30.68
N ASN A 523 18.56 9.42 30.27
CA ASN A 523 18.97 8.20 30.95
C ASN A 523 20.51 8.04 30.98
N LEU A 524 21.19 8.31 29.87
CA LEU A 524 22.65 8.23 29.77
C LEU A 524 23.34 9.23 30.70
N PHE A 525 22.90 10.50 30.71
CA PHE A 525 23.45 11.52 31.58
C PHE A 525 23.13 11.26 33.05
N ALA A 526 21.95 10.71 33.36
CA ALA A 526 21.61 10.29 34.72
C ALA A 526 22.53 9.17 35.22
N GLU A 527 22.83 8.16 34.40
CA GLU A 527 23.74 7.07 34.77
C GLU A 527 25.20 7.55 34.85
N LEU A 528 25.64 8.42 33.91
CA LEU A 528 26.94 9.09 34.00
C LEU A 528 27.08 9.91 35.29
N GLY A 529 26.02 10.59 35.72
CA GLY A 529 25.97 11.30 37.00
C GLY A 529 26.11 10.38 38.22
N LYS A 530 25.77 9.09 38.09
CA LYS A 530 26.02 8.05 39.11
C LYS A 530 27.40 7.39 38.97
N GLY A 531 28.23 7.85 38.03
CA GLY A 531 29.58 7.33 37.79
C GLY A 531 29.60 5.98 37.06
N ARG A 532 28.51 5.58 36.37
CA ARG A 532 28.44 4.30 35.67
C ARG A 532 27.85 4.42 34.28
N VAL A 533 28.35 3.59 33.34
CA VAL A 533 27.75 3.43 32.01
C VAL A 533 27.58 1.94 31.76
N ASP A 534 26.38 1.44 32.01
CA ASP A 534 26.05 0.04 31.85
C ASP A 534 25.01 -0.14 30.73
N ILE A 535 25.40 -0.82 29.66
CA ILE A 535 24.54 -1.00 28.48
C ILE A 535 23.27 -1.80 28.81
N ALA A 536 23.33 -2.76 29.74
CA ALA A 536 22.17 -3.56 30.13
C ALA A 536 21.16 -2.71 30.92
N ILE A 537 21.66 -1.88 31.84
CA ILE A 537 20.83 -0.92 32.60
C ILE A 537 20.25 0.13 31.65
N LEU A 538 21.04 0.74 30.76
CA LEU A 538 20.57 1.72 29.78
C LEU A 538 19.51 1.15 28.84
N THR A 539 19.70 -0.10 28.38
CA THR A 539 18.72 -0.80 27.54
C THR A 539 17.42 -1.04 28.30
N HIS A 540 17.51 -1.39 29.59
CA HIS A 540 16.34 -1.59 30.44
C HIS A 540 15.59 -0.27 30.68
N LEU A 541 16.30 0.79 31.04
CA LEU A 541 15.75 2.14 31.22
C LEU A 541 15.00 2.62 29.97
N GLN A 542 15.56 2.37 28.79
CA GLN A 542 14.96 2.78 27.53
C GLN A 542 13.69 1.97 27.17
N ARG A 543 13.63 0.68 27.52
CA ARG A 543 12.55 -0.22 27.08
C ARG A 543 11.44 -0.41 28.10
N HIS A 544 11.78 -0.39 29.39
CA HIS A 544 10.93 -0.85 30.48
C HIS A 544 10.79 0.17 31.61
N GLY A 545 11.60 1.24 31.60
CA GLY A 545 11.59 2.26 32.64
C GLY A 545 12.55 1.95 33.78
N ALA A 546 12.27 2.49 34.97
CA ALA A 546 13.19 2.49 36.11
C ALA A 546 13.66 1.08 36.50
N VAL A 547 14.97 0.94 36.72
CA VAL A 547 15.56 -0.29 37.28
C VAL A 547 15.39 -0.27 38.80
N THR A 548 14.80 -1.33 39.36
CA THR A 548 14.68 -1.45 40.82
C THR A 548 15.98 -1.96 41.45
N PRO A 549 16.21 -1.70 42.75
CA PRO A 549 17.40 -2.21 43.45
C PRO A 549 17.55 -3.74 43.38
N GLU A 550 16.44 -4.48 43.38
CA GLU A 550 16.45 -5.94 43.28
C GLU A 550 16.92 -6.42 41.90
N MET A 551 16.51 -5.72 40.83
CA MET A 551 16.93 -6.03 39.46
C MET A 551 18.42 -5.76 39.26
N GLU A 552 18.92 -4.68 39.87
CA GLU A 552 20.33 -4.34 39.88
C GLU A 552 21.16 -5.38 40.65
N ALA A 553 20.71 -5.78 41.85
CA ALA A 553 21.35 -6.82 42.65
C ALA A 553 21.43 -8.16 41.90
N ARG A 554 20.34 -8.58 41.25
CA ARG A 554 20.29 -9.80 40.44
C ARG A 554 21.23 -9.74 39.23
N LEU A 555 21.38 -8.58 38.59
CA LEU A 555 22.32 -8.40 37.48
C LEU A 555 23.78 -8.50 37.97
N HIS A 556 24.07 -7.95 39.14
CA HIS A 556 25.37 -8.10 39.79
C HIS A 556 25.67 -9.55 40.16
N GLU A 557 24.71 -10.24 40.78
CA GLU A 557 24.82 -11.66 41.13
C GLU A 557 25.09 -12.51 39.88
N PHE A 558 24.31 -12.31 38.81
CA PHE A 558 24.49 -13.03 37.55
C PHE A 558 25.89 -12.84 36.94
N ARG A 559 26.44 -11.63 37.00
CA ARG A 559 27.77 -11.30 36.44
C ARG A 559 28.92 -11.79 37.31
N ALA A 560 28.70 -11.97 38.61
CA ALA A 560 29.71 -12.45 39.56
C ALA A 560 29.93 -13.98 39.47
N LEU A 561 28.98 -14.73 38.91
CA LEU A 561 29.03 -16.20 38.86
C LEU A 561 30.05 -16.72 37.83
N GLN A 562 31.03 -17.50 38.31
CA GLN A 562 31.97 -18.26 37.49
C GLN A 562 31.32 -19.56 37.02
N ARG A 563 31.55 -19.99 35.77
CA ARG A 563 30.89 -21.17 35.16
C ARG A 563 31.84 -22.36 35.05
N SER A 564 31.32 -23.56 35.29
CA SER A 564 32.04 -24.82 35.11
C SER A 564 32.02 -25.31 33.66
N ARG A 565 32.79 -26.36 33.35
CA ARG A 565 32.83 -27.04 32.05
C ARG A 565 31.44 -27.43 31.53
N ILE A 566 30.54 -27.85 32.42
CA ILE A 566 29.20 -28.30 32.04
C ILE A 566 28.17 -27.15 32.04
N GLY A 567 28.64 -25.89 32.10
CA GLY A 567 27.80 -24.70 32.03
C GLY A 567 27.01 -24.40 33.30
N VAL A 568 27.32 -25.08 34.42
CA VAL A 568 26.71 -24.83 35.74
C VAL A 568 27.46 -23.69 36.43
N ALA A 569 26.73 -22.72 36.96
CA ALA A 569 27.31 -21.60 37.70
C ALA A 569 27.71 -22.01 39.13
N CYS A 570 28.73 -21.37 39.68
CA CYS A 570 29.24 -21.67 41.02
C CYS A 570 29.20 -20.43 41.93
N LYS A 571 28.59 -20.56 43.11
CA LYS A 571 28.53 -19.51 44.14
C LYS A 571 29.88 -19.22 44.78
N ASP A 572 30.70 -20.24 45.01
CA ASP A 572 32.05 -20.11 45.57
C ASP A 572 32.98 -21.18 44.96
N PRO A 573 33.69 -20.85 43.86
CA PRO A 573 34.58 -21.79 43.20
C PRO A 573 35.92 -21.95 43.93
N THR A 574 36.26 -21.08 44.89
CA THR A 574 37.53 -21.13 45.64
C THR A 574 37.46 -21.98 46.89
N HIS A 575 36.25 -22.22 47.42
CA HIS A 575 36.02 -23.09 48.59
C HIS A 575 35.00 -24.20 48.26
N PRO A 576 35.33 -25.17 47.38
CA PRO A 576 34.46 -26.33 47.17
C PRO A 576 34.33 -27.15 48.47
N PRO A 577 33.18 -27.82 48.69
CA PRO A 577 33.01 -28.70 49.84
C PRO A 577 34.07 -29.80 49.90
N PRO A 578 34.50 -30.24 51.10
CA PRO A 578 35.54 -31.24 51.27
C PRO A 578 35.26 -32.55 50.53
N GLU A 579 33.98 -32.95 50.42
CA GLU A 579 33.55 -34.13 49.68
C GLU A 579 33.76 -34.03 48.16
N ILE A 580 33.86 -32.82 47.60
CA ILE A 580 34.10 -32.60 46.16
C ILE A 580 35.57 -32.42 45.85
N GLN A 581 36.30 -31.69 46.69
CA GLN A 581 37.73 -31.51 46.54
C GLN A 581 38.39 -31.42 47.93
N PRO A 582 38.94 -32.54 48.45
CA PRO A 582 39.65 -32.50 49.72
C PRO A 582 40.90 -31.62 49.59
N ASN A 583 41.18 -30.84 50.64
CA ASN A 583 42.37 -29.98 50.75
C ASN A 583 42.47 -28.84 49.70
N ASN A 584 41.36 -28.20 49.30
CA ASN A 584 41.43 -26.96 48.53
C ASN A 584 41.63 -25.76 49.47
N GLY A 585 42.88 -25.34 49.71
CA GLY A 585 43.24 -24.27 50.64
C GLY A 585 42.83 -22.84 50.22
N GLY A 586 41.67 -22.65 49.58
CA GLY A 586 41.07 -21.35 49.23
C GLY A 586 41.76 -20.56 48.12
N ARG A 587 42.95 -20.98 47.68
CA ARG A 587 43.80 -20.21 46.74
C ARG A 587 43.60 -20.58 45.27
N ARG A 588 42.84 -21.64 44.97
CA ARG A 588 42.67 -22.17 43.60
C ARG A 588 41.20 -22.48 43.34
N LEU A 589 40.78 -22.28 42.08
CA LEU A 589 39.46 -22.68 41.62
C LEU A 589 39.29 -24.20 41.73
N CYS A 590 38.05 -24.62 41.97
CA CYS A 590 37.63 -26.02 42.02
C CYS A 590 38.08 -26.75 40.74
N ALA A 591 39.03 -27.67 40.90
CA ALA A 591 39.63 -28.38 39.78
C ALA A 591 38.74 -29.53 39.25
N PRO A 592 38.04 -30.33 40.11
CA PRO A 592 37.20 -31.43 39.64
C PRO A 592 36.00 -30.99 38.81
N GLN A 593 35.46 -29.79 39.06
CA GLN A 593 34.27 -29.25 38.38
C GLN A 593 33.07 -30.20 38.30
N ARG A 594 32.92 -31.12 39.27
CA ARG A 594 31.80 -32.08 39.39
C ARG A 594 30.55 -31.40 39.96
N CYS A 595 30.07 -30.36 39.29
CA CYS A 595 29.02 -29.48 39.81
C CYS A 595 27.68 -30.21 40.07
N LEU A 596 27.41 -31.33 39.41
CA LEU A 596 26.22 -32.15 39.66
C LEU A 596 26.25 -32.86 41.02
N LEU A 597 27.41 -32.96 41.67
CA LEU A 597 27.54 -33.47 43.04
C LEU A 597 27.61 -32.35 44.09
N CYS A 598 27.92 -31.12 43.68
CA CYS A 598 28.13 -29.98 44.57
C CYS A 598 26.82 -29.22 44.84
N LYS A 599 25.91 -29.82 45.60
CA LYS A 599 24.61 -29.22 45.96
C LYS A 599 24.68 -27.81 46.59
N PRO A 600 25.62 -27.48 47.51
CA PRO A 600 25.58 -26.17 48.17
C PRO A 600 25.99 -25.00 47.27
N HIS A 601 26.88 -25.22 46.29
CA HIS A 601 27.46 -24.14 45.47
C HIS A 601 27.03 -24.17 43.99
N ALA A 602 26.42 -25.26 43.50
CA ALA A 602 25.94 -25.34 42.13
C ALA A 602 24.66 -24.51 41.91
N VAL A 603 24.63 -23.74 40.82
CA VAL A 603 23.48 -22.97 40.37
C VAL A 603 23.16 -23.36 38.94
N ILE A 604 21.99 -23.98 38.75
CA ILE A 604 21.50 -24.42 37.44
C ILE A 604 20.91 -23.22 36.69
N LEU A 605 21.40 -22.98 35.47
CA LEU A 605 20.95 -21.91 34.60
C LEU A 605 20.34 -22.48 33.31
N PRO A 606 19.52 -21.70 32.57
CA PRO A 606 19.04 -22.09 31.24
C PRO A 606 20.17 -22.55 30.30
N GLU A 607 21.33 -21.89 30.37
CA GLU A 607 22.50 -22.19 29.56
C GLU A 607 23.25 -23.46 30.00
N SER A 608 22.90 -24.06 31.14
CA SER A 608 23.51 -25.31 31.63
C SER A 608 23.03 -26.54 30.87
N LEU A 609 21.88 -26.48 30.19
CA LEU A 609 21.25 -27.63 29.52
C LEU A 609 22.20 -28.41 28.59
N PRO A 610 22.92 -27.78 27.64
CA PRO A 610 23.77 -28.53 26.71
C PRO A 610 24.92 -29.26 27.42
N GLY A 611 25.48 -28.67 28.49
CA GLY A 611 26.60 -29.25 29.21
C GLY A 611 26.20 -30.34 30.21
N VAL A 612 25.02 -30.22 30.84
CA VAL A 612 24.46 -31.29 31.67
C VAL A 612 24.06 -32.48 30.80
N ALA A 613 23.43 -32.24 29.65
CA ALA A 613 23.10 -33.30 28.68
C ALA A 613 24.36 -34.03 28.21
N MET A 614 25.43 -33.30 27.88
CA MET A 614 26.74 -33.89 27.55
C MET A 614 27.24 -34.82 28.65
N ARG A 615 27.20 -34.36 29.91
CA ARG A 615 27.75 -35.11 31.04
C ARG A 615 26.95 -36.39 31.33
N VAL A 616 25.63 -36.34 31.18
CA VAL A 616 24.78 -37.54 31.30
C VAL A 616 25.15 -38.58 30.26
N GLU A 617 25.35 -38.19 29.00
CA GLU A 617 25.78 -39.13 27.95
C GLU A 617 27.20 -39.65 28.15
N GLU A 618 28.13 -38.81 28.62
CA GLU A 618 29.47 -39.26 29.03
C GLU A 618 29.37 -40.34 30.11
N LEU A 619 28.52 -40.15 31.13
CA LEU A 619 28.34 -41.09 32.25
C LEU A 619 27.67 -42.39 31.82
N GLU A 620 26.65 -42.33 30.95
CA GLU A 620 26.06 -43.55 30.37
C GLU A 620 27.07 -44.33 29.52
N ALA A 621 27.92 -43.65 28.76
CA ALA A 621 28.98 -44.30 28.00
C ALA A 621 30.06 -44.89 28.93
N ILE A 622 30.40 -44.22 30.03
CA ILE A 622 31.29 -44.77 31.08
C ILE A 622 30.70 -46.03 31.68
N GLN A 623 29.42 -46.04 32.00
CA GLN A 623 28.74 -47.21 32.56
C GLN A 623 28.87 -48.45 31.68
N ARG A 624 28.84 -48.28 30.35
CA ARG A 624 28.96 -49.38 29.39
C ARG A 624 30.41 -49.88 29.23
N ALA A 625 31.40 -49.08 29.60
CA ALA A 625 32.80 -49.33 29.27
C ALA A 625 33.67 -49.76 30.47
N VAL A 626 33.27 -49.46 31.71
CA VAL A 626 34.00 -49.87 32.92
C VAL A 626 33.39 -51.13 33.57
N SER A 627 34.16 -51.84 34.39
CA SER A 627 33.62 -53.00 35.12
C SER A 627 32.54 -52.57 36.11
N VAL A 628 31.59 -53.47 36.37
CA VAL A 628 30.50 -53.24 37.34
C VAL A 628 31.05 -52.87 38.72
N GLU A 629 32.12 -53.53 39.16
CA GLU A 629 32.80 -53.21 40.42
C GLU A 629 33.36 -51.78 40.45
N THR A 630 34.00 -51.33 39.36
CA THR A 630 34.53 -49.96 39.23
C THR A 630 33.42 -48.92 39.22
N TRP A 631 32.30 -49.23 38.54
CA TRP A 631 31.13 -48.36 38.50
C TRP A 631 30.52 -48.17 39.89
N LEU A 632 30.29 -49.28 40.62
CA LEU A 632 29.69 -49.28 41.95
C LEU A 632 30.59 -48.65 43.03
N ALA A 633 31.92 -48.73 42.87
CA ALA A 633 32.88 -48.12 43.79
C ALA A 633 33.07 -46.60 43.57
N SER A 634 32.44 -46.01 42.55
CA SER A 634 32.58 -44.60 42.17
C SER A 634 31.33 -43.77 42.46
N ASP A 635 31.44 -42.43 42.47
CA ASP A 635 30.25 -41.56 42.58
C ASP A 635 29.51 -41.36 41.24
N TYR A 636 29.85 -42.10 40.18
CA TYR A 636 29.23 -41.91 38.86
C TYR A 636 27.73 -42.21 38.86
N GLN A 637 27.29 -43.20 39.64
CA GLN A 637 25.87 -43.51 39.77
C GLN A 637 25.08 -42.32 40.36
N GLN A 638 25.63 -41.70 41.41
CA GLN A 638 25.01 -40.53 42.03
C GLN A 638 25.04 -39.31 41.11
N GLU A 639 26.16 -39.10 40.40
CA GLU A 639 26.31 -37.99 39.44
C GLU A 639 25.32 -38.13 38.28
N LEU A 640 25.13 -39.33 37.76
CA LEU A 640 24.19 -39.64 36.68
C LEU A 640 22.74 -39.41 37.12
N SER A 641 22.37 -39.89 38.32
CA SER A 641 21.05 -39.65 38.91
C SER A 641 20.76 -38.15 39.05
N ASN A 642 21.69 -37.40 39.65
CA ASN A 642 21.54 -35.95 39.81
C ASN A 642 21.46 -35.24 38.45
N GLY A 643 22.18 -35.75 37.44
CA GLY A 643 22.09 -35.24 36.07
C GLY A 643 20.69 -35.37 35.49
N PHE A 644 20.03 -36.52 35.67
CA PHE A 644 18.63 -36.70 35.26
C PHE A 644 17.67 -35.78 36.02
N ASP A 645 17.86 -35.65 37.34
CA ASP A 645 17.05 -34.74 38.16
C ASP A 645 17.17 -33.30 37.66
N VAL A 646 18.38 -32.84 37.32
CA VAL A 646 18.61 -31.51 36.75
C VAL A 646 17.97 -31.37 35.36
N LEU A 647 18.10 -32.38 34.50
CA LEU A 647 17.48 -32.34 33.16
C LEU A 647 15.95 -32.29 33.22
N SER A 648 15.33 -32.83 34.27
CA SER A 648 13.88 -32.77 34.48
C SER A 648 13.35 -31.33 34.67
N LEU A 649 14.23 -30.38 34.99
CA LEU A 649 13.88 -28.96 35.14
C LEU A 649 13.73 -28.22 33.79
N PHE A 650 14.07 -28.85 32.67
CA PHE A 650 14.05 -28.26 31.33
C PHE A 650 12.94 -28.85 30.45
N PRO A 651 12.51 -28.14 29.37
CA PRO A 651 11.53 -28.68 28.44
C PRO A 651 11.98 -30.02 27.83
N ALA A 652 11.08 -31.01 27.85
CA ALA A 652 11.41 -32.37 27.45
C ALA A 652 11.94 -32.49 26.01
N ASP A 653 11.46 -31.65 25.09
CA ASP A 653 11.89 -31.67 23.69
C ASP A 653 13.33 -31.17 23.53
N ASP A 654 13.70 -30.12 24.27
CA ASP A 654 15.05 -29.56 24.27
C ASP A 654 16.05 -30.53 24.91
N VAL A 655 15.65 -31.23 25.97
CA VAL A 655 16.45 -32.29 26.60
C VAL A 655 16.70 -33.42 25.61
N ARG A 656 15.68 -33.91 24.91
CA ARG A 656 15.84 -35.00 23.92
C ARG A 656 16.79 -34.58 22.79
N ASN A 657 16.63 -33.37 22.26
CA ASN A 657 17.50 -32.85 21.20
C ASN A 657 18.95 -32.69 21.66
N ALA A 658 19.16 -32.14 22.86
CA ALA A 658 20.49 -31.94 23.42
C ALA A 658 21.21 -33.28 23.71
N ARG A 659 20.50 -34.26 24.27
CA ARG A 659 21.04 -35.61 24.51
C ARG A 659 21.35 -36.34 23.21
N ALA A 660 20.43 -36.35 22.25
CA ALA A 660 20.63 -36.99 20.95
C ALA A 660 21.88 -36.48 20.20
N ARG A 661 22.13 -35.16 20.28
CA ARG A 661 23.35 -34.56 19.73
C ARG A 661 24.62 -35.14 20.35
N TRP A 662 24.65 -35.35 21.66
CA TRP A 662 25.83 -35.87 22.37
C TRP A 662 26.00 -37.38 22.20
N VAL A 663 24.91 -38.14 22.15
CA VAL A 663 24.94 -39.56 21.74
C VAL A 663 25.61 -39.70 20.38
N GLN A 664 25.19 -38.88 19.40
CA GLN A 664 25.78 -38.90 18.07
C GLN A 664 27.25 -38.49 18.06
N ALA A 665 27.62 -37.43 18.80
CA ALA A 665 29.00 -36.95 18.86
C ALA A 665 29.96 -37.95 19.53
N ILE A 666 29.50 -38.66 20.57
CA ILE A 666 30.26 -39.72 21.24
C ILE A 666 30.38 -40.94 20.31
N GLY A 667 29.27 -41.40 19.71
CA GLY A 667 29.27 -42.55 18.81
C GLY A 667 30.12 -42.34 17.55
N ALA A 668 30.19 -41.10 17.05
CA ALA A 668 31.04 -40.73 15.92
C ALA A 668 32.52 -40.49 16.30
N GLY A 669 32.89 -40.62 17.58
CA GLY A 669 34.25 -40.36 18.07
C GLY A 669 34.68 -38.88 18.02
N VAL A 670 33.75 -37.97 17.71
CA VAL A 670 33.98 -36.51 17.63
C VAL A 670 34.14 -35.91 19.03
N HIS A 671 33.48 -36.49 20.04
CA HIS A 671 33.61 -36.12 21.44
C HIS A 671 34.37 -37.18 22.23
N ARG A 672 35.54 -36.81 22.78
CA ARG A 672 36.33 -37.70 23.63
C ARG A 672 35.85 -37.63 25.08
N ILE A 673 35.45 -38.78 25.63
CA ILE A 673 35.03 -38.87 27.04
C ILE A 673 36.29 -38.84 27.94
N PRO A 674 36.40 -37.87 28.86
CA PRO A 674 37.52 -37.82 29.80
C PRO A 674 37.56 -39.07 30.70
N GLY A 675 38.73 -39.70 30.82
CA GLY A 675 38.91 -40.91 31.64
C GLY A 675 38.63 -42.23 30.92
N LEU A 676 38.15 -42.20 29.66
CA LEU A 676 38.05 -43.37 28.79
C LEU A 676 39.06 -43.27 27.65
N HIS A 677 39.90 -44.30 27.51
CA HIS A 677 40.71 -44.49 26.31
C HIS A 677 39.88 -45.28 25.28
N HIS A 678 39.74 -44.76 24.06
CA HIS A 678 39.14 -45.53 22.96
C HIS A 678 39.99 -46.78 22.69
N MET A 679 39.41 -47.97 22.88
CA MET A 679 39.88 -49.18 22.20
C MET A 679 39.29 -49.14 20.77
N PRO A 680 40.10 -49.12 19.70
CA PRO A 680 39.56 -49.31 18.36
C PRO A 680 39.06 -50.76 18.22
N ASP A 681 37.83 -50.93 17.71
CA ASP A 681 37.23 -52.23 17.43
C ASP A 681 38.19 -53.12 16.61
N GLN A 682 38.64 -54.21 17.22
CA GLN A 682 39.17 -55.35 16.50
C GLN A 682 38.01 -55.98 15.73
N LYS A 683 38.06 -55.89 14.40
CA LYS A 683 37.28 -56.76 13.52
C LYS A 683 37.69 -58.22 13.81
N GLU A 684 36.87 -58.96 14.53
CA GLU A 684 36.93 -60.42 14.51
C GLU A 684 36.19 -60.93 13.27
N THR A 685 37.00 -61.49 12.37
CA THR A 685 36.61 -62.49 11.39
C THR A 685 35.97 -63.69 12.07
N THR A 686 34.66 -63.87 11.93
CA THR A 686 34.02 -65.12 11.45
C THR A 686 32.57 -64.86 11.06
#